data_AF-A0AAJ2P7Y4-F1
#
_entry.id   AF-A0AAJ2P7Y4-F1
#
_cell.length_a   1.000
_cell.length_b   1.000
_cell.length_c   1.000
_cell.angle_alpha   90.00
_cell.angle_beta   90.00
_cell.angle_gamma   90.00
#
_symmetry.space_group_name_H-M   'P 1'
#
loop_
_entity.id
_entity.type
_entity.pdbx_description
1 polymer ?
#
loop_
_entity_poly.entity_id
_entity_poly.type
_entity_poly.pdbx_seq_one_letter_code
_entity_poly.pdbx_strand_id
1 'polypeptide(L)'
;MKKLITLIKNINPETYINLIGYYNEHPKIDKFLNDLLKNYLSEFEPNLLSVSRLNDEIKEVSQQMGVNFINPFFEKSWDEKSGPFFDTDLDFRPQIKANKQIAQNLIISLALSPTDLNKSKKLNENDEILQTNFSANNLESQQIDFGSNNEILEKITVNGSLQNFISENSSFEEKSIKDLHTISFQQPESTNYASALNQFVGFFGSEQSDFADLFKGLINTFGNKSEPNFEAFNNIVEVILKSEFFTNITQYAQEFIANSSIQNVEINESDDNSEQDSSELSESDKTQTSPDLISFLKEKVLSQENILALLNEILSSEYVQTHSTKSVNLFYNLLFNQPAISKLLVSSISSQENIQQVIKEVLQFNSVQKFVTFIFTELIQNNQDYIWAKSFGQILYLFLQNSNNYNKSVAFIKSFVIEALKRPNFLSTIFDALSSQFGFNIEKEDINSLITLITSTSDIIVNTKTFNNLINLLSNEVIYGIKSGISNNPSDFSFFFNIISNLTNKVSDFIKDKDNIYNFFQDIISFSPSARQIDSVKSLLGKFLPFISKINLSFILDKNSENYQPLNLIFESFSDFLAQDNFKELNDLISTIMDDFFLVNNYKYQNSPDLYAIIFNLLSNNSQKLKPILYKFIDKNHDNTKVLNALNSVFAKILPHEVLEKSDQTNQSNYFKNLIDSIFAVISELTIEYNTKIELTKNNSFIEETDKKSESTLDFNHLLDKLKSKKA
;
A
#
# COMPACT_ATOMS: atom_id res chain seq x y z
N MET A 1 42.41 -17.23 -9.45
CA MET A 1 43.67 -17.80 -8.91
C MET A 1 44.71 -18.13 -9.99
N LYS A 2 44.46 -19.04 -10.95
CA LYS A 2 45.44 -19.42 -12.01
C LYS A 2 46.17 -18.24 -12.68
N LYS A 3 45.41 -17.25 -13.16
CA LYS A 3 45.98 -16.03 -13.81
C LYS A 3 46.93 -15.26 -12.89
N LEU A 4 46.62 -15.15 -11.59
CA LEU A 4 47.45 -14.43 -10.62
C LEU A 4 48.79 -15.16 -10.42
N ILE A 5 48.76 -16.49 -10.28
CA ILE A 5 49.97 -17.31 -10.14
C ILE A 5 50.88 -17.14 -11.35
N THR A 6 50.33 -17.20 -12.57
CA THR A 6 51.09 -16.97 -13.80
C THR A 6 51.73 -15.58 -13.82
N LEU A 7 51.01 -14.54 -13.41
CA LEU A 7 51.56 -13.17 -13.36
C LEU A 7 52.71 -13.06 -12.36
N ILE A 8 52.59 -13.64 -11.16
CA ILE A 8 53.65 -13.63 -10.15
C ILE A 8 54.90 -14.36 -10.67
N LYS A 9 54.73 -15.55 -11.27
CA LYS A 9 55.82 -16.33 -11.85
C LYS A 9 56.47 -15.64 -13.06
N ASN A 10 55.73 -14.83 -13.82
CA ASN A 10 56.29 -14.03 -14.90
C ASN A 10 57.20 -12.89 -14.39
N ILE A 11 56.90 -12.34 -13.21
CA ILE A 11 57.73 -11.30 -12.57
C ILE A 11 59.00 -11.94 -12.00
N ASN A 12 58.85 -13.04 -11.27
CA ASN A 12 59.98 -13.80 -10.73
C ASN A 12 59.66 -15.32 -10.74
N PRO A 13 60.25 -16.09 -11.68
CA PRO A 13 60.01 -17.53 -11.81
C PRO A 13 60.37 -18.33 -10.55
N GLU A 14 61.37 -17.88 -9.79
CA GLU A 14 61.90 -18.55 -8.59
C GLU A 14 61.06 -18.29 -7.32
N THR A 15 59.97 -17.52 -7.42
CA THR A 15 59.14 -17.19 -6.24
C THR A 15 58.40 -18.42 -5.71
N TYR A 16 58.52 -18.72 -4.43
CA TYR A 16 57.65 -19.67 -3.72
C TYR A 16 56.25 -19.08 -3.54
N ILE A 17 55.21 -19.85 -3.93
CA ILE A 17 53.81 -19.43 -3.81
C ILE A 17 53.08 -20.47 -2.96
N ASN A 18 52.46 -19.99 -1.89
CA ASN A 18 51.65 -20.80 -0.97
C ASN A 18 50.21 -20.30 -1.01
N LEU A 19 49.28 -21.17 -1.43
CA LEU A 19 47.85 -20.92 -1.37
C LEU A 19 47.34 -21.40 0.00
N ILE A 20 46.83 -20.46 0.80
CA ILE A 20 46.35 -20.75 2.15
C ILE A 20 44.84 -21.03 2.08
N GLY A 21 44.41 -22.18 2.59
CA GLY A 21 42.99 -22.51 2.74
C GLY A 21 42.32 -21.70 3.84
N TYR A 22 40.99 -21.72 3.91
CA TYR A 22 40.15 -21.12 4.94
C TYR A 22 39.69 -22.17 5.97
N TYR A 23 39.12 -21.75 7.10
CA TYR A 23 38.58 -22.69 8.09
C TYR A 23 37.27 -23.32 7.60
N ASN A 24 37.19 -24.65 7.56
CA ASN A 24 36.06 -25.38 6.97
C ASN A 24 34.78 -25.39 7.82
N GLU A 25 34.89 -25.25 9.15
CA GLU A 25 33.82 -25.57 10.09
C GLU A 25 33.27 -24.34 10.81
N HIS A 26 32.66 -23.43 10.06
CA HIS A 26 31.84 -22.39 10.67
C HIS A 26 30.39 -22.52 10.20
N PRO A 27 29.58 -23.40 10.82
CA PRO A 27 28.16 -23.56 10.49
C PRO A 27 27.39 -22.23 10.48
N LYS A 28 27.83 -21.22 11.24
CA LYS A 28 27.23 -19.87 11.19
C LYS A 28 27.51 -19.13 9.88
N ILE A 29 28.67 -19.32 9.24
CA ILE A 29 28.99 -18.69 7.94
C ILE A 29 28.11 -19.30 6.86
N ASP A 30 28.07 -20.64 6.80
CA ASP A 30 27.28 -21.33 5.78
C ASP A 30 25.77 -21.07 5.97
N LYS A 31 25.29 -21.04 7.22
CA LYS A 31 23.89 -20.65 7.54
C LYS A 31 23.62 -19.19 7.18
N PHE A 32 24.50 -18.25 7.55
CA PHE A 32 24.37 -16.85 7.17
C PHE A 32 24.29 -16.67 5.65
N LEU A 33 25.22 -17.29 4.90
CA LEU A 33 25.21 -17.23 3.43
C LEU A 33 23.93 -17.84 2.84
N ASN A 34 23.44 -18.95 3.40
CA ASN A 34 22.20 -19.59 2.96
C ASN A 34 20.95 -18.75 3.30
N ASP A 35 20.85 -18.19 4.50
CA ASP A 35 19.71 -17.34 4.91
C ASP A 35 19.70 -16.02 4.11
N LEU A 36 20.89 -15.50 3.78
CA LEU A 36 21.03 -14.37 2.86
C LEU A 36 20.50 -14.73 1.47
N LEU A 37 20.85 -15.90 0.93
CA LEU A 37 20.33 -16.37 -0.36
C LEU A 37 18.80 -16.58 -0.36
N LYS A 38 18.21 -17.13 0.71
CA LYS A 38 16.73 -17.28 0.84
C LYS A 38 15.97 -15.97 0.73
N ASN A 39 16.54 -14.91 1.26
CA ASN A 39 15.90 -13.59 1.23
C ASN A 39 15.98 -12.93 -0.16
N TYR A 40 16.83 -13.42 -1.06
CA TYR A 40 17.12 -12.76 -2.33
C TYR A 40 16.85 -13.61 -3.58
N LEU A 41 16.70 -14.93 -3.46
CA LEU A 41 16.45 -15.84 -4.58
C LEU A 41 15.22 -16.71 -4.28
N SER A 42 14.29 -16.78 -5.24
CA SER A 42 13.06 -17.56 -5.12
C SER A 42 13.31 -19.08 -5.06
N GLU A 43 14.42 -19.56 -5.64
CA GLU A 43 14.85 -20.97 -5.61
C GLU A 43 16.38 -21.06 -5.67
N PHE A 44 17.00 -21.83 -4.78
CA PHE A 44 18.41 -22.21 -4.86
C PHE A 44 18.66 -23.55 -4.12
N GLU A 45 19.72 -24.26 -4.51
CA GLU A 45 20.13 -25.47 -3.79
C GLU A 45 20.81 -25.12 -2.45
N PRO A 46 20.37 -25.71 -1.33
CA PRO A 46 21.06 -25.56 -0.05
C PRO A 46 22.54 -25.94 -0.21
N ASN A 47 23.46 -25.13 0.35
CA ASN A 47 24.91 -25.38 0.36
C ASN A 47 25.68 -25.11 -0.95
N LEU A 48 25.11 -24.35 -1.90
CA LEU A 48 25.82 -23.95 -3.13
C LEU A 48 27.10 -23.14 -2.86
N LEU A 49 27.09 -22.31 -1.80
CA LEU A 49 28.21 -21.51 -1.32
C LEU A 49 28.65 -22.04 0.06
N SER A 50 29.78 -22.76 0.10
CA SER A 50 30.39 -23.23 1.34
C SER A 50 31.90 -23.02 1.32
N VAL A 51 32.49 -22.83 2.51
CA VAL A 51 33.94 -22.68 2.66
C VAL A 51 34.69 -23.95 2.28
N SER A 52 34.09 -25.12 2.55
CA SER A 52 34.60 -26.43 2.15
C SER A 52 34.82 -26.50 0.63
N ARG A 53 33.81 -26.13 -0.17
CA ARG A 53 33.91 -26.11 -1.63
C ARG A 53 34.98 -25.13 -2.13
N LEU A 54 35.10 -23.96 -1.49
CA LEU A 54 36.15 -22.99 -1.83
C LEU A 54 37.55 -23.58 -1.61
N ASN A 55 37.76 -24.30 -0.51
CA ASN A 55 39.05 -24.92 -0.21
C ASN A 55 39.41 -26.05 -1.17
N ASP A 56 38.43 -26.85 -1.60
CA ASP A 56 38.64 -27.85 -2.64
C ASP A 56 39.12 -27.22 -3.96
N GLU A 57 38.51 -26.10 -4.37
CA GLU A 57 38.90 -25.34 -5.57
C GLU A 57 40.32 -24.73 -5.44
N ILE A 58 40.67 -24.19 -4.27
CA ILE A 58 42.02 -23.67 -4.00
C ILE A 58 43.06 -24.79 -4.14
N LYS A 59 42.75 -25.95 -3.55
CA LYS A 59 43.61 -27.14 -3.60
C LYS A 59 43.77 -27.65 -5.03
N GLU A 60 42.70 -27.73 -5.81
CA GLU A 60 42.77 -28.13 -7.22
C GLU A 60 43.65 -27.17 -8.04
N VAL A 61 43.49 -25.86 -7.85
CA VAL A 61 44.32 -24.86 -8.54
C VAL A 61 45.80 -24.97 -8.15
N SER A 62 46.10 -25.25 -6.87
CA SER A 62 47.48 -25.43 -6.40
C SER A 62 48.20 -26.54 -7.15
N GLN A 63 47.53 -27.69 -7.29
CA GLN A 63 48.04 -28.88 -7.97
C GLN A 63 48.27 -28.62 -9.46
N GLN A 64 47.29 -27.99 -10.11
CA GLN A 64 47.36 -27.69 -11.54
C GLN A 64 48.47 -26.68 -11.88
N MET A 65 48.78 -25.76 -10.97
CA MET A 65 49.78 -24.71 -11.19
C MET A 65 51.15 -25.06 -10.60
N GLY A 66 51.31 -26.24 -9.97
CA GLY A 66 52.57 -26.65 -9.34
C GLY A 66 53.01 -25.73 -8.21
N VAL A 67 52.06 -25.16 -7.45
CA VAL A 67 52.31 -24.31 -6.27
C VAL A 67 51.80 -25.00 -5.01
N ASN A 68 52.23 -24.53 -3.83
CA ASN A 68 51.88 -25.20 -2.58
C ASN A 68 50.47 -24.84 -2.11
N PHE A 69 49.80 -25.78 -1.43
CA PHE A 69 48.56 -25.53 -0.68
C PHE A 69 48.81 -25.81 0.80
N ILE A 70 48.39 -24.88 1.66
CA ILE A 70 48.56 -24.98 3.11
C ILE A 70 47.21 -24.81 3.78
N ASN A 71 46.84 -25.78 4.62
CA ASN A 71 45.72 -25.65 5.53
C ASN A 71 46.25 -25.42 6.97
N PRO A 72 46.20 -24.18 7.49
CA PRO A 72 46.69 -23.87 8.83
C PRO A 72 45.71 -24.27 9.95
N PHE A 73 44.58 -24.92 9.65
CA PHE A 73 43.47 -25.16 10.57
C PHE A 73 43.25 -26.65 10.98
N PHE A 74 44.30 -27.46 11.09
CA PHE A 74 44.18 -28.92 11.31
C PHE A 74 43.54 -29.34 12.66
N GLU A 75 42.80 -30.45 12.63
CA GLU A 75 41.54 -30.72 13.37
C GLU A 75 41.61 -30.86 14.92
N LYS A 76 42.70 -31.29 15.54
CA LYS A 76 42.66 -31.72 16.97
C LYS A 76 42.47 -30.62 18.03
N SER A 77 42.55 -29.33 17.67
CA SER A 77 42.55 -28.21 18.63
C SER A 77 41.48 -27.14 18.37
N TRP A 78 40.71 -27.29 17.28
CA TRP A 78 39.63 -26.37 16.91
C TRP A 78 38.25 -26.86 17.39
N ASP A 79 38.12 -28.17 17.66
CA ASP A 79 36.85 -28.83 17.99
C ASP A 79 36.31 -28.58 19.41
N GLU A 80 37.18 -28.25 20.39
CA GLU A 80 36.73 -28.08 21.78
C GLU A 80 36.43 -26.60 22.09
N LYS A 81 35.16 -26.22 21.87
CA LYS A 81 34.54 -24.95 22.25
C LYS A 81 35.15 -23.73 21.53
N SER A 82 34.68 -23.49 20.31
CA SER A 82 34.99 -22.39 19.37
C SER A 82 34.98 -20.94 19.87
N GLY A 83 34.71 -20.67 21.15
CA GLY A 83 34.63 -19.34 21.74
C GLY A 83 35.91 -18.48 21.78
N PRO A 84 37.15 -19.03 21.84
CA PRO A 84 38.36 -18.20 21.92
C PRO A 84 39.03 -17.92 20.56
N PHE A 85 38.59 -18.56 19.47
CA PHE A 85 39.27 -18.55 18.18
C PHE A 85 38.57 -17.72 17.10
N PHE A 86 37.26 -17.60 17.16
CA PHE A 86 36.47 -16.72 16.30
C PHE A 86 35.57 -15.85 17.17
N ASP A 87 35.18 -14.68 16.66
CA ASP A 87 34.23 -13.85 17.39
C ASP A 87 32.87 -14.56 17.51
N THR A 88 32.11 -14.20 18.54
CA THR A 88 30.67 -14.49 18.56
C THR A 88 29.88 -13.61 17.60
N ASP A 89 30.47 -12.48 17.18
CA ASP A 89 29.85 -11.47 16.32
C ASP A 89 30.18 -11.66 14.82
N LEU A 90 29.57 -10.82 13.96
CA LEU A 90 29.67 -10.78 12.48
C LEU A 90 31.10 -10.71 11.88
N ASP A 91 32.12 -10.79 12.72
CA ASP A 91 33.51 -10.89 12.32
C ASP A 91 33.94 -12.36 12.20
N PHE A 92 33.85 -12.88 10.98
CA PHE A 92 34.33 -14.23 10.63
C PHE A 92 35.87 -14.31 10.54
N ARG A 93 36.59 -13.25 10.91
CA ARG A 93 38.05 -13.29 10.95
C ARG A 93 38.51 -14.08 12.17
N PRO A 94 39.62 -14.82 12.05
CA PRO A 94 40.27 -15.41 13.21
C PRO A 94 40.59 -14.33 14.25
N GLN A 95 40.28 -14.59 15.52
CA GLN A 95 40.64 -13.74 16.65
C GLN A 95 42.14 -13.83 16.96
N ILE A 96 42.64 -13.02 17.89
CA ILE A 96 44.09 -12.94 18.12
C ILE A 96 44.71 -14.30 18.46
N LYS A 97 44.02 -15.13 19.27
CA LYS A 97 44.47 -16.51 19.57
C LYS A 97 44.47 -17.42 18.35
N ALA A 98 43.47 -17.31 17.49
CA ALA A 98 43.43 -18.07 16.24
C ALA A 98 44.49 -17.58 15.25
N ASN A 99 44.73 -16.27 15.14
CA ASN A 99 45.81 -15.73 14.35
C ASN A 99 47.18 -16.17 14.87
N LYS A 100 47.38 -16.25 16.19
CA LYS A 100 48.58 -16.82 16.79
C LYS A 100 48.76 -18.28 16.40
N GLN A 101 47.70 -19.08 16.45
CA GLN A 101 47.73 -20.48 16.06
C GLN A 101 47.99 -20.66 14.56
N ILE A 102 47.31 -19.90 13.71
CA ILE A 102 47.54 -19.87 12.25
C ILE A 102 48.99 -19.49 11.96
N ALA A 103 49.50 -18.43 12.60
CA ALA A 103 50.88 -17.98 12.42
C ALA A 103 51.89 -19.04 12.91
N GLN A 104 51.65 -19.64 14.08
CA GLN A 104 52.48 -20.71 14.62
C GLN A 104 52.50 -21.91 13.67
N ASN A 105 51.34 -22.33 13.16
CA ASN A 105 51.20 -23.43 12.20
C ASN A 105 51.89 -23.12 10.87
N LEU A 106 51.79 -21.88 10.38
CA LEU A 106 52.47 -21.44 9.16
C LEU A 106 54.00 -21.40 9.35
N ILE A 107 54.50 -20.90 10.48
CA ILE A 107 55.94 -20.87 10.80
C ILE A 107 56.47 -22.30 10.90
N ILE A 108 55.77 -23.18 11.62
CA ILE A 108 56.11 -24.60 11.71
C ILE A 108 56.14 -25.23 10.32
N SER A 109 55.16 -24.92 9.47
CA SER A 109 55.02 -25.55 8.14
C SER A 109 56.00 -25.02 7.10
N LEU A 110 56.44 -23.77 7.20
CA LEU A 110 57.25 -23.10 6.17
C LEU A 110 58.73 -22.94 6.55
N ALA A 111 59.04 -22.92 7.85
CA ALA A 111 60.37 -22.56 8.33
C ALA A 111 61.17 -23.73 8.95
N LEU A 112 60.52 -24.82 9.37
CA LEU A 112 61.23 -25.95 9.95
C LEU A 112 61.84 -26.86 8.89
N SER A 113 63.09 -27.24 9.09
CA SER A 113 63.81 -28.18 8.23
C SER A 113 63.49 -29.64 8.60
N PRO A 114 63.03 -30.50 7.68
CA PRO A 114 62.72 -31.91 7.96
C PRO A 114 63.92 -32.73 8.37
N THR A 115 65.11 -32.35 7.89
CA THR A 115 66.37 -33.08 8.11
C THR A 115 66.85 -33.02 9.56
N ASP A 116 66.43 -32.02 10.34
CA ASP A 116 66.87 -31.80 11.73
C ASP A 116 65.83 -32.18 12.80
N LEU A 117 64.57 -32.40 12.42
CA LEU A 117 63.47 -32.82 13.31
C LEU A 117 63.72 -34.18 13.99
N ASN A 118 64.53 -35.05 13.37
CA ASN A 118 64.86 -36.38 13.93
C ASN A 118 65.97 -36.36 15.01
N LYS A 119 66.61 -35.21 15.30
CA LYS A 119 67.73 -35.12 16.26
C LYS A 119 67.46 -34.24 17.48
N SER A 120 66.41 -33.41 17.48
CA SER A 120 66.03 -32.60 18.63
C SER A 120 65.28 -33.46 19.68
N LYS A 121 65.56 -33.18 20.96
CA LYS A 121 65.01 -33.86 22.16
C LYS A 121 63.53 -34.24 22.02
N LYS A 122 63.16 -35.40 22.60
CA LYS A 122 61.78 -35.81 22.89
C LYS A 122 60.93 -34.61 23.33
N LEU A 123 60.14 -34.09 22.41
CA LEU A 123 58.96 -33.29 22.69
C LEU A 123 58.00 -34.20 23.48
N ASN A 124 57.28 -33.66 24.47
CA ASN A 124 56.33 -34.46 25.25
C ASN A 124 55.23 -34.98 24.32
N GLU A 125 54.54 -36.06 24.70
CA GLU A 125 53.40 -36.61 23.93
C GLU A 125 52.26 -35.61 23.70
N ASN A 126 52.26 -34.48 24.43
CA ASN A 126 51.32 -33.36 24.25
C ASN A 126 51.81 -32.27 23.27
N ASP A 127 53.08 -32.32 22.85
CA ASP A 127 53.71 -31.38 21.92
C ASP A 127 53.88 -32.03 20.53
N GLU A 128 52.94 -32.91 20.13
CA GLU A 128 52.90 -33.42 18.76
C GLU A 128 52.89 -32.22 17.81
N ILE A 129 54.03 -31.95 17.17
CA ILE A 129 54.09 -31.19 15.93
C ILE A 129 53.23 -32.02 14.97
N LEU A 130 51.93 -31.69 14.91
CA LEU A 130 50.97 -32.32 14.02
C LEU A 130 51.54 -32.12 12.62
N GLN A 131 52.11 -33.20 12.06
CA GLN A 131 52.65 -33.19 10.71
C GLN A 131 51.52 -32.78 9.77
N THR A 132 51.56 -31.54 9.30
CA THR A 132 50.65 -31.07 8.28
C THR A 132 50.93 -31.90 7.03
N ASN A 133 49.91 -32.60 6.54
CA ASN A 133 50.03 -33.44 5.34
C ASN A 133 50.32 -32.55 4.12
N PHE A 134 51.60 -32.36 3.80
CA PHE A 134 52.05 -31.61 2.64
C PHE A 134 51.66 -32.36 1.36
N SER A 135 50.98 -31.69 0.42
CA SER A 135 50.63 -32.32 -0.86
C SER A 135 51.74 -32.19 -1.91
N ALA A 136 52.06 -33.35 -2.49
CA ALA A 136 52.61 -33.67 -3.82
C ALA A 136 54.05 -33.31 -4.24
N ASN A 137 54.77 -32.37 -3.64
CA ASN A 137 56.19 -32.15 -4.00
C ASN A 137 57.09 -31.92 -2.77
N ASN A 138 57.62 -33.02 -2.23
CA ASN A 138 58.39 -33.11 -0.99
C ASN A 138 59.86 -32.65 -1.09
N LEU A 139 60.23 -31.82 -2.07
CA LEU A 139 61.65 -31.48 -2.29
C LEU A 139 62.11 -30.21 -1.55
N GLU A 140 61.20 -29.31 -1.17
CA GLU A 140 61.53 -28.04 -0.50
C GLU A 140 60.46 -27.66 0.53
N SER A 141 60.41 -28.36 1.67
CA SER A 141 59.47 -28.03 2.75
C SER A 141 59.89 -26.79 3.55
N GLN A 142 61.20 -26.50 3.62
CA GLN A 142 61.69 -25.27 4.21
C GLN A 142 61.79 -24.22 3.10
N GLN A 143 60.85 -23.27 3.12
CA GLN A 143 60.79 -22.16 2.19
C GLN A 143 61.27 -20.85 2.82
N ILE A 144 61.37 -20.84 4.15
CA ILE A 144 61.81 -19.68 4.94
C ILE A 144 62.91 -20.14 5.90
N ASP A 145 64.04 -19.44 5.92
CA ASP A 145 65.11 -19.68 6.89
C ASP A 145 65.09 -18.58 7.95
N PHE A 146 64.60 -18.90 9.14
CA PHE A 146 64.59 -18.02 10.31
C PHE A 146 65.69 -18.37 11.33
N GLY A 147 66.46 -19.43 11.10
CA GLY A 147 67.40 -19.99 12.08
C GLY A 147 67.19 -21.48 12.30
N SER A 148 67.87 -22.03 13.31
CA SER A 148 67.76 -23.47 13.60
C SER A 148 66.37 -23.84 14.14
N ASN A 149 65.92 -25.08 13.89
CA ASN A 149 64.62 -25.57 14.40
C ASN A 149 64.44 -25.31 15.91
N ASN A 150 65.49 -25.47 16.71
CA ASN A 150 65.44 -25.24 18.15
C ASN A 150 65.21 -23.76 18.51
N GLU A 151 65.88 -22.83 17.82
CA GLU A 151 65.69 -21.39 18.05
C GLU A 151 64.28 -20.97 17.64
N ILE A 152 63.77 -21.50 16.53
CA ILE A 152 62.41 -21.23 16.06
C ILE A 152 61.40 -21.72 17.11
N LEU A 153 61.52 -22.98 17.55
CA LEU A 153 60.63 -23.57 18.56
C LEU A 153 60.70 -22.84 19.91
N GLU A 154 61.88 -22.43 20.37
CA GLU A 154 62.03 -21.64 21.60
C GLU A 154 61.30 -20.29 21.52
N LYS A 155 61.26 -19.66 20.33
CA LYS A 155 60.60 -18.37 20.12
C LYS A 155 59.09 -18.45 19.99
N ILE A 156 58.56 -19.60 19.57
CA ILE A 156 57.11 -19.81 19.38
C ILE A 156 56.50 -20.67 20.51
N THR A 157 57.23 -20.88 21.61
CA THR A 157 56.77 -21.56 22.82
C THR A 157 56.79 -20.60 24.02
N VAL A 158 55.85 -20.75 24.94
CA VAL A 158 55.82 -20.02 26.22
C VAL A 158 55.86 -21.03 27.36
N ASN A 159 56.75 -20.85 28.33
CA ASN A 159 57.00 -21.82 29.40
C ASN A 159 57.25 -23.26 28.87
N GLY A 160 57.88 -23.36 27.68
CA GLY A 160 58.21 -24.63 27.03
C GLY A 160 57.04 -25.33 26.32
N SER A 161 55.88 -24.68 26.15
CA SER A 161 54.73 -25.25 25.45
C SER A 161 54.30 -24.39 24.25
N LEU A 162 54.03 -25.05 23.11
CA LEU A 162 53.43 -24.41 21.93
C LEU A 162 52.01 -23.91 22.23
N GLN A 163 51.28 -24.64 23.08
CA GLN A 163 49.91 -24.29 23.46
C GLN A 163 49.85 -23.02 24.30
N ASN A 164 50.82 -22.79 25.18
CA ASN A 164 50.87 -21.57 26.02
C ASN A 164 51.09 -20.31 25.19
N PHE A 165 51.80 -20.41 24.06
CA PHE A 165 51.94 -19.28 23.13
C PHE A 165 50.58 -18.83 22.57
N ILE A 166 49.66 -19.78 22.38
CA ILE A 166 48.29 -19.54 21.91
C ILE A 166 47.37 -19.11 23.07
N SER A 167 47.43 -19.80 24.21
CA SER A 167 46.44 -19.67 25.28
C SER A 167 46.67 -18.47 26.21
N GLU A 168 47.91 -18.04 26.42
CA GLU A 168 48.26 -16.90 27.29
C GLU A 168 48.04 -15.55 26.58
N ASN A 169 47.44 -14.58 27.30
CA ASN A 169 47.25 -13.23 26.80
C ASN A 169 48.56 -12.43 26.93
N SER A 170 49.00 -11.84 25.83
CA SER A 170 50.02 -10.81 25.76
C SER A 170 49.45 -9.46 26.16
N SER A 171 50.32 -8.55 26.59
CA SER A 171 49.93 -7.15 26.88
C SER A 171 49.35 -6.42 25.66
N PHE A 172 49.70 -6.84 24.43
CA PHE A 172 49.11 -6.35 23.19
C PHE A 172 47.66 -6.81 23.02
N GLU A 173 47.36 -8.07 23.36
CA GLU A 173 45.99 -8.62 23.34
C GLU A 173 45.10 -7.92 24.36
N GLU A 174 45.57 -7.75 25.60
CA GLU A 174 44.78 -7.07 26.64
C GLU A 174 44.41 -5.63 26.23
N LYS A 175 45.31 -4.93 25.55
CA LYS A 175 45.06 -3.59 25.03
C LYS A 175 44.12 -3.59 23.82
N SER A 176 44.36 -4.48 22.84
CA SER A 176 43.56 -4.55 21.62
C SER A 176 42.12 -5.01 21.89
N ILE A 177 41.92 -5.95 22.82
CA ILE A 177 40.60 -6.41 23.27
C ILE A 177 39.84 -5.24 23.91
N LYS A 178 40.51 -4.41 24.72
CA LYS A 178 39.91 -3.22 25.33
C LYS A 178 39.51 -2.15 24.30
N ASP A 179 40.31 -2.00 23.25
CA ASP A 179 40.06 -1.05 22.15
C ASP A 179 39.00 -1.58 21.14
N LEU A 180 38.84 -2.91 21.00
CA LEU A 180 37.84 -3.55 20.12
C LEU A 180 36.44 -3.67 20.77
N HIS A 181 36.34 -3.91 22.07
CA HIS A 181 35.04 -3.89 22.78
C HIS A 181 34.47 -2.47 22.97
N THR A 182 35.18 -1.44 22.52
CA THR A 182 34.72 -0.05 22.48
C THR A 182 34.39 0.42 21.07
N ILE A 183 34.15 -0.51 20.12
CA ILE A 183 33.58 -0.17 18.81
C ILE A 183 32.09 0.21 19.00
N SER A 184 31.86 1.43 19.50
CA SER A 184 30.81 2.26 18.93
C SER A 184 31.08 2.32 17.42
N PHE A 185 30.05 2.19 16.57
CA PHE A 185 30.14 2.63 15.18
C PHE A 185 30.92 3.94 15.18
N GLN A 186 32.15 3.93 14.67
CA GLN A 186 32.96 5.15 14.67
C GLN A 186 32.13 6.17 13.91
N GLN A 187 31.61 7.17 14.62
CA GLN A 187 30.91 8.28 14.00
C GLN A 187 31.84 8.75 12.88
N PRO A 188 31.41 8.73 11.62
CA PRO A 188 32.31 9.03 10.53
C PRO A 188 32.90 10.41 10.79
N GLU A 189 34.24 10.53 10.76
CA GLU A 189 34.94 11.82 10.87
C GLU A 189 34.59 12.77 9.71
N SER A 190 33.77 12.33 8.75
CA SER A 190 33.38 13.09 7.57
C SER A 190 31.92 13.52 7.61
N THR A 191 31.68 14.77 7.23
CA THR A 191 30.40 15.46 7.01
C THR A 191 29.51 14.85 5.92
N ASN A 192 29.67 13.57 5.56
CA ASN A 192 28.91 12.89 4.51
C ASN A 192 28.41 11.51 4.97
N TYR A 193 27.35 11.51 5.80
CA TYR A 193 26.69 10.31 6.33
C TYR A 193 26.08 9.39 5.26
N ALA A 194 25.99 9.85 4.00
CA ALA A 194 25.66 8.98 2.87
C ALA A 194 26.70 7.85 2.67
N SER A 195 27.97 8.05 3.04
CA SER A 195 28.98 6.97 2.99
C SER A 195 28.79 5.92 4.08
N ALA A 196 28.27 6.30 5.25
CA ALA A 196 27.93 5.37 6.33
C ALA A 196 26.70 4.51 5.96
N LEU A 197 25.73 5.08 5.25
CA LEU A 197 24.63 4.29 4.67
C LEU A 197 25.12 3.26 3.64
N ASN A 198 26.15 3.56 2.84
CA ASN A 198 26.74 2.57 1.94
C ASN A 198 27.37 1.39 2.71
N GLN A 199 28.00 1.65 3.86
CA GLN A 199 28.52 0.59 4.74
C GLN A 199 27.38 -0.23 5.35
N PHE A 200 26.27 0.42 5.72
CA PHE A 200 25.05 -0.25 6.18
C PHE A 200 24.38 -1.11 5.09
N VAL A 201 24.37 -0.68 3.83
CA VAL A 201 23.91 -1.51 2.70
C VAL A 201 24.78 -2.76 2.55
N GLY A 202 26.10 -2.63 2.74
CA GLY A 202 27.02 -3.77 2.75
C GLY A 202 26.73 -4.79 3.86
N PHE A 203 26.22 -4.33 5.01
CA PHE A 203 25.89 -5.18 6.17
C PHE A 203 24.75 -6.17 5.90
N PHE A 204 23.73 -5.80 5.11
CA PHE A 204 22.59 -6.69 4.78
C PHE A 204 22.81 -7.57 3.54
N GLY A 205 24.00 -7.46 2.93
CA GLY A 205 24.50 -8.36 1.90
C GLY A 205 23.78 -8.34 0.55
N SER A 206 24.63 -8.42 -0.48
CA SER A 206 24.35 -8.32 -1.91
C SER A 206 24.04 -6.90 -2.41
N GLU A 207 24.86 -6.45 -3.36
CA GLU A 207 24.64 -5.24 -4.15
C GLU A 207 23.38 -5.30 -5.03
N GLN A 208 22.60 -6.39 -4.97
CA GLN A 208 21.54 -6.77 -5.92
C GLN A 208 20.15 -6.90 -5.28
N SER A 209 19.96 -6.49 -4.02
CA SER A 209 18.65 -6.56 -3.38
C SER A 209 17.80 -5.30 -3.61
N ASP A 210 16.47 -5.44 -3.70
CA ASP A 210 15.53 -4.31 -3.80
C ASP A 210 15.72 -3.30 -2.65
N PHE A 211 16.13 -3.77 -1.47
CA PHE A 211 16.45 -2.93 -0.31
C PHE A 211 17.78 -2.19 -0.49
N ALA A 212 18.84 -2.86 -0.98
CA ALA A 212 20.10 -2.20 -1.30
C ALA A 212 19.93 -1.18 -2.42
N ASP A 213 19.15 -1.51 -3.45
CA ASP A 213 18.84 -0.61 -4.57
C ASP A 213 18.02 0.60 -4.14
N LEU A 214 17.11 0.43 -3.17
CA LEU A 214 16.40 1.55 -2.53
C LEU A 214 17.39 2.52 -1.89
N PHE A 215 18.26 2.03 -1.00
CA PHE A 215 19.21 2.88 -0.29
C PHE A 215 20.25 3.50 -1.23
N LYS A 216 20.77 2.75 -2.20
CA LYS A 216 21.62 3.29 -3.28
C LYS A 216 20.90 4.37 -4.07
N GLY A 217 19.63 4.17 -4.40
CA GLY A 217 18.79 5.16 -5.07
C GLY A 217 18.66 6.44 -4.25
N LEU A 218 18.38 6.33 -2.95
CA LEU A 218 18.30 7.49 -2.04
C LEU A 218 19.65 8.24 -1.95
N ILE A 219 20.76 7.50 -1.80
CA ILE A 219 22.11 8.06 -1.75
C ILE A 219 22.49 8.72 -3.08
N ASN A 220 22.14 8.13 -4.22
CA ASN A 220 22.41 8.71 -5.53
C ASN A 220 21.60 9.99 -5.76
N THR A 221 20.34 10.01 -5.32
CA THR A 221 19.47 11.19 -5.52
C THR A 221 19.74 12.32 -4.52
N PHE A 222 20.16 12.02 -3.29
CA PHE A 222 20.28 13.05 -2.24
C PHE A 222 21.66 13.14 -1.60
N GLY A 223 22.55 12.16 -1.79
CA GLY A 223 23.89 12.12 -1.20
C GLY A 223 24.96 12.92 -1.96
N ASN A 224 24.60 13.57 -3.07
CA ASN A 224 25.49 14.46 -3.81
C ASN A 224 25.39 15.90 -3.29
N LYS A 225 26.52 16.51 -2.90
CA LYS A 225 26.61 17.90 -2.39
C LYS A 225 26.00 18.97 -3.29
N SER A 226 25.85 18.68 -4.59
CA SER A 226 25.21 19.61 -5.54
C SER A 226 23.68 19.56 -5.54
N GLU A 227 23.07 18.55 -4.89
CA GLU A 227 21.62 18.39 -4.86
C GLU A 227 20.96 19.34 -3.83
N PRO A 228 19.82 19.98 -4.15
CA PRO A 228 19.18 20.96 -3.27
C PRO A 228 18.77 20.42 -1.90
N ASN A 229 18.53 19.11 -1.79
CA ASN A 229 18.14 18.45 -0.54
C ASN A 229 19.31 17.76 0.18
N PHE A 230 20.56 17.89 -0.30
CA PHE A 230 21.72 17.21 0.28
C PHE A 230 21.91 17.51 1.76
N GLU A 231 21.89 18.79 2.12
CA GLU A 231 22.10 19.23 3.50
C GLU A 231 21.04 18.63 4.43
N ALA A 232 19.76 18.70 4.04
CA ALA A 232 18.67 18.15 4.82
C ALA A 232 18.77 16.62 4.94
N PHE A 233 19.10 15.94 3.83
CA PHE A 233 19.22 14.49 3.81
C PHE A 233 20.35 14.02 4.72
N ASN A 234 21.52 14.64 4.61
CA ASN A 234 22.69 14.27 5.38
C ASN A 234 22.49 14.48 6.89
N ASN A 235 21.86 15.60 7.30
CA ASN A 235 21.57 15.86 8.71
C ASN A 235 20.48 14.93 9.29
N ILE A 236 19.45 14.57 8.51
CA ILE A 236 18.44 13.62 9.01
C ILE A 236 19.00 12.20 9.09
N VAL A 237 19.82 11.79 8.11
CA VAL A 237 20.52 10.49 8.15
C VAL A 237 21.46 10.43 9.36
N GLU A 238 22.16 11.51 9.68
CA GLU A 238 22.97 11.59 10.90
C GLU A 238 22.15 11.27 12.16
N VAL A 239 20.97 11.89 12.31
CA VAL A 239 20.07 11.62 13.45
C VAL A 239 19.67 10.15 13.48
N ILE A 240 19.28 9.58 12.34
CA ILE A 240 18.91 8.15 12.24
C ILE A 240 20.08 7.26 12.68
N LEU A 241 21.29 7.48 12.17
CA LEU A 241 22.45 6.66 12.47
C LEU A 241 22.90 6.77 13.94
N LYS A 242 22.61 7.88 14.60
CA LYS A 242 22.91 8.10 16.02
C LYS A 242 21.81 7.62 16.97
N SER A 243 20.64 7.25 16.44
CA SER A 243 19.48 6.83 17.24
C SER A 243 19.69 5.48 17.95
N GLU A 244 19.00 5.32 19.08
CA GLU A 244 18.87 4.01 19.74
C GLU A 244 18.20 2.98 18.81
N PHE A 245 17.27 3.42 17.96
CA PHE A 245 16.63 2.56 16.96
C PHE A 245 17.65 1.86 16.07
N PHE A 246 18.58 2.63 15.51
CA PHE A 246 19.61 2.08 14.62
C PHE A 246 20.61 1.21 15.39
N THR A 247 21.00 1.62 16.59
CA THR A 247 21.86 0.83 17.49
C THR A 247 21.22 -0.53 17.78
N ASN A 248 19.94 -0.56 18.14
CA ASN A 248 19.18 -1.78 18.40
C ASN A 248 19.05 -2.67 17.16
N ILE A 249 18.86 -2.10 15.96
CA ILE A 249 18.86 -2.90 14.71
C ILE A 249 20.16 -3.67 14.58
N THR A 250 21.29 -2.98 14.77
CA THR A 250 22.61 -3.61 14.62
C THR A 250 22.85 -4.68 15.67
N GLN A 251 22.48 -4.40 16.93
CA GLN A 251 22.62 -5.35 18.03
C GLN A 251 21.74 -6.58 17.82
N TYR A 252 20.45 -6.42 17.50
CA TYR A 252 19.55 -7.57 17.33
C TYR A 252 19.90 -8.39 16.07
N ALA A 253 20.39 -7.76 15.01
CA ALA A 253 20.91 -8.49 13.87
C ALA A 253 22.12 -9.36 14.27
N GLN A 254 23.02 -8.83 15.11
CA GLN A 254 24.14 -9.61 15.66
C GLN A 254 23.65 -10.74 16.58
N GLU A 255 22.69 -10.47 17.47
CA GLU A 255 22.10 -11.49 18.35
C GLU A 255 21.44 -12.62 17.57
N PHE A 256 20.71 -12.31 16.49
CA PHE A 256 20.12 -13.32 15.61
C PHE A 256 21.19 -14.27 15.07
N ILE A 257 22.28 -13.70 14.57
CA ILE A 257 23.40 -14.44 13.99
C ILE A 257 24.08 -15.30 15.06
N ALA A 258 24.29 -14.75 16.26
CA ALA A 258 24.90 -15.45 17.39
C ALA A 258 24.04 -16.61 17.92
N ASN A 259 22.71 -16.44 17.98
CA ASN A 259 21.78 -17.42 18.54
C ASN A 259 21.31 -18.47 17.52
N SER A 260 21.42 -18.19 16.23
CA SER A 260 21.08 -19.11 15.14
C SER A 260 21.86 -20.45 15.17
N SER A 261 22.91 -20.56 16.00
CA SER A 261 23.72 -21.78 16.21
C SER A 261 23.24 -22.70 17.35
N ILE A 262 22.39 -22.27 18.27
CA ILE A 262 22.05 -23.07 19.48
C ILE A 262 20.94 -24.10 19.19
N GLN A 263 20.07 -23.85 18.21
CA GLN A 263 18.93 -24.73 17.91
C GLN A 263 19.28 -26.02 17.15
N ASN A 264 20.51 -26.19 16.68
CA ASN A 264 20.92 -27.36 15.89
C ASN A 264 21.77 -28.39 16.66
N VAL A 265 22.00 -28.20 17.98
CA VAL A 265 22.88 -29.07 18.77
C VAL A 265 22.12 -30.10 19.63
N GLU A 266 20.78 -30.03 19.74
CA GLU A 266 19.96 -31.04 20.46
C GLU A 266 19.32 -32.11 19.55
N ILE A 267 19.86 -32.32 18.34
CA ILE A 267 19.52 -33.52 17.56
C ILE A 267 20.82 -34.25 17.28
N ASN A 268 21.34 -34.93 18.29
CA ASN A 268 22.00 -36.23 18.20
C ASN A 268 22.68 -36.53 19.54
N GLU A 269 22.06 -37.44 20.31
CA GLU A 269 22.68 -38.56 21.03
C GLU A 269 21.80 -38.97 22.22
N SER A 270 20.91 -39.93 22.00
CA SER A 270 20.75 -41.05 22.94
C SER A 270 19.87 -42.15 22.33
N ASP A 271 20.52 -43.30 22.16
CA ASP A 271 20.03 -44.66 22.39
C ASP A 271 19.23 -45.42 21.33
N ASP A 272 20.00 -46.28 20.67
CA ASP A 272 19.63 -47.64 20.26
C ASP A 272 18.63 -48.33 21.21
N ASN A 273 17.60 -48.91 20.59
CA ASN A 273 16.76 -50.02 21.07
C ASN A 273 15.87 -49.83 22.31
N SER A 274 14.60 -49.47 22.07
CA SER A 274 13.47 -50.31 22.52
C SER A 274 12.17 -49.91 21.82
N GLU A 275 11.51 -50.88 21.20
CA GLU A 275 10.10 -50.82 20.80
C GLU A 275 9.22 -50.52 22.04
N GLN A 276 8.43 -49.45 22.02
CA GLN A 276 6.99 -49.41 22.39
C GLN A 276 6.48 -47.98 22.65
N ASP A 277 5.21 -47.81 22.26
CA ASP A 277 4.27 -46.72 22.58
C ASP A 277 4.47 -45.36 21.89
N SER A 278 4.02 -45.33 20.62
CA SER A 278 3.51 -44.14 19.95
C SER A 278 2.33 -43.53 20.72
N SER A 279 2.64 -42.59 21.61
CA SER A 279 1.69 -41.54 22.00
C SER A 279 1.77 -40.40 20.99
N GLU A 280 0.60 -39.99 20.50
CA GLU A 280 0.38 -38.97 19.48
C GLU A 280 1.03 -37.62 19.87
N LEU A 281 2.13 -37.28 19.20
CA LEU A 281 2.52 -35.89 18.98
C LEU A 281 1.89 -35.44 17.66
N SER A 282 1.04 -34.42 17.75
CA SER A 282 0.32 -33.81 16.63
C SER A 282 1.27 -33.34 15.52
N GLU A 283 0.89 -33.57 14.26
CA GLU A 283 1.60 -33.11 13.05
C GLU A 283 1.80 -31.57 12.99
N SER A 284 1.19 -30.79 13.88
CA SER A 284 1.37 -29.34 13.98
C SER A 284 2.76 -28.90 14.45
N ASP A 285 3.52 -29.77 15.13
CA ASP A 285 4.73 -29.35 15.83
C ASP A 285 6.02 -29.63 15.04
N LYS A 286 5.91 -30.24 13.85
CA LYS A 286 7.07 -30.58 12.98
C LYS A 286 7.41 -29.52 11.92
N THR A 287 6.78 -28.34 11.93
CA THR A 287 6.99 -27.30 10.90
C THR A 287 7.28 -25.90 11.46
N GLN A 288 7.81 -25.77 12.68
CA GLN A 288 8.37 -24.48 13.10
C GLN A 288 9.70 -24.22 12.39
N THR A 289 9.60 -23.59 11.22
CA THR A 289 10.73 -22.99 10.51
C THR A 289 11.33 -21.90 11.41
N SER A 290 12.63 -21.97 11.70
CA SER A 290 13.33 -20.89 12.41
C SER A 290 13.05 -19.55 11.70
N PRO A 291 12.64 -18.49 12.43
CA PRO A 291 12.28 -17.22 11.80
C PRO A 291 13.48 -16.65 11.05
N ASP A 292 13.26 -16.13 9.84
CA ASP A 292 14.30 -15.41 9.10
C ASP A 292 14.70 -14.11 9.81
N LEU A 293 15.86 -13.54 9.47
CA LEU A 293 16.41 -12.33 10.08
C LEU A 293 15.42 -11.15 10.02
N ILE A 294 14.68 -10.99 8.92
CA ILE A 294 13.73 -9.88 8.76
C ILE A 294 12.54 -10.08 9.72
N SER A 295 12.03 -11.30 9.82
CA SER A 295 10.97 -11.68 10.75
C SER A 295 11.40 -11.50 12.21
N PHE A 296 12.66 -11.84 12.53
CA PHE A 296 13.24 -11.60 13.85
C PHE A 296 13.37 -10.10 14.17
N LEU A 297 13.89 -9.29 13.24
CA LEU A 297 13.99 -7.84 13.41
C LEU A 297 12.62 -7.17 13.50
N LYS A 298 11.62 -7.67 12.77
CA LYS A 298 10.23 -7.21 12.88
C LYS A 298 9.68 -7.37 14.29
N GLU A 299 9.97 -8.49 14.95
CA GLU A 299 9.53 -8.74 16.31
C GLU A 299 10.29 -7.86 17.33
N LYS A 300 11.61 -7.71 17.18
CA LYS A 300 12.46 -7.09 18.21
C LYS A 300 12.61 -5.58 18.09
N VAL A 301 12.69 -5.04 16.87
CA VAL A 301 13.11 -3.64 16.68
C VAL A 301 12.23 -2.81 15.75
N LEU A 302 11.59 -3.40 14.75
CA LEU A 302 10.70 -2.68 13.82
C LEU A 302 9.25 -2.56 14.36
N SER A 303 9.11 -2.52 15.68
CA SER A 303 7.82 -2.29 16.33
C SER A 303 7.34 -0.85 16.07
N GLN A 304 6.02 -0.64 16.12
CA GLN A 304 5.44 0.69 15.94
C GLN A 304 5.98 1.71 16.95
N GLU A 305 6.22 1.29 18.19
CA GLU A 305 6.76 2.14 19.26
C GLU A 305 8.17 2.63 18.91
N ASN A 306 9.05 1.73 18.46
CA ASN A 306 10.42 2.07 18.09
C ASN A 306 10.47 2.99 16.85
N ILE A 307 9.58 2.76 15.87
CA ILE A 307 9.47 3.64 14.70
C ILE A 307 8.98 5.05 15.11
N LEU A 308 8.05 5.14 16.05
CA LEU A 308 7.57 6.42 16.58
C LEU A 308 8.63 7.15 17.39
N ALA A 309 9.40 6.42 18.20
CA ALA A 309 10.54 6.99 18.92
C ALA A 309 11.56 7.61 17.95
N LEU A 310 11.92 6.88 16.87
CA LEU A 310 12.79 7.41 15.83
C LEU A 310 12.18 8.64 15.14
N LEU A 311 10.89 8.59 14.79
CA LEU A 311 10.21 9.73 14.19
C LEU A 311 10.27 10.96 15.12
N ASN A 312 10.02 10.78 16.40
CA ASN A 312 10.09 11.85 17.40
C ASN A 312 11.51 12.42 17.53
N GLU A 313 12.54 11.57 17.49
CA GLU A 313 13.94 11.99 17.51
C GLU A 313 14.29 12.84 16.27
N ILE A 314 13.88 12.39 15.08
CA ILE A 314 14.06 13.14 13.83
C ILE A 314 13.33 14.49 13.91
N LEU A 315 12.05 14.49 14.28
CA LEU A 315 11.23 15.69 14.34
C LEU A 315 11.70 16.66 15.42
N SER A 316 12.32 16.19 16.50
CA SER A 316 12.82 17.02 17.60
C SER A 316 14.28 17.46 17.40
N SER A 317 14.96 16.97 16.38
CA SER A 317 16.36 17.33 16.11
C SER A 317 16.53 18.84 15.85
N GLU A 318 17.66 19.39 16.32
CA GLU A 318 17.98 20.82 16.17
C GLU A 318 17.91 21.26 14.71
N TYR A 319 18.44 20.45 13.79
CA TYR A 319 18.40 20.75 12.36
C TYR A 319 16.96 20.83 11.84
N VAL A 320 16.10 19.84 12.12
CA VAL A 320 14.72 19.83 11.60
C VAL A 320 13.91 21.01 12.14
N GLN A 321 14.11 21.36 13.41
CA GLN A 321 13.44 22.49 14.05
C GLN A 321 13.89 23.84 13.48
N THR A 322 15.19 24.02 13.24
CA THR A 322 15.74 25.27 12.69
C THR A 322 15.57 25.41 11.17
N HIS A 323 15.48 24.30 10.44
CA HIS A 323 15.41 24.26 8.97
C HIS A 323 14.13 23.60 8.45
N SER A 324 13.00 23.82 9.12
CA SER A 324 11.71 23.18 8.84
C SER A 324 11.31 23.16 7.36
N THR A 325 11.50 24.27 6.63
CA THR A 325 11.16 24.34 5.18
C THR A 325 12.02 23.39 4.34
N LYS A 326 13.34 23.29 4.63
CA LYS A 326 14.23 22.36 3.92
C LYS A 326 13.85 20.90 4.23
N SER A 327 13.49 20.61 5.48
CA SER A 327 13.06 19.28 5.92
C SER A 327 11.73 18.85 5.29
N VAL A 328 10.73 19.76 5.25
CA VAL A 328 9.45 19.51 4.54
C VAL A 328 9.71 19.24 3.06
N ASN A 329 10.59 20.01 2.42
CA ASN A 329 10.93 19.81 1.01
C ASN A 329 11.60 18.44 0.79
N LEU A 330 12.51 18.03 1.68
CA LEU A 330 13.10 16.69 1.61
C LEU A 330 12.04 15.60 1.74
N PHE A 331 11.17 15.64 2.75
CA PHE A 331 10.12 14.62 2.93
C PHE A 331 9.14 14.58 1.75
N TYR A 332 8.80 15.74 1.19
CA TYR A 332 8.04 15.83 -0.05
C TYR A 332 8.75 15.12 -1.21
N ASN A 333 10.04 15.40 -1.44
CA ASN A 333 10.80 14.78 -2.51
C ASN A 333 11.02 13.28 -2.28
N LEU A 334 11.19 12.84 -1.02
CA LEU A 334 11.27 11.43 -0.65
C LEU A 334 10.00 10.68 -1.03
N LEU A 335 8.82 11.23 -0.73
CA LEU A 335 7.56 10.56 -0.98
C LEU A 335 7.12 10.60 -2.44
N PHE A 336 7.23 11.76 -3.09
CA PHE A 336 6.64 11.99 -4.42
C PHE A 336 7.65 11.92 -5.57
N ASN A 337 8.94 12.17 -5.31
CA ASN A 337 9.97 12.26 -6.35
C ASN A 337 11.03 11.14 -6.27
N GLN A 338 10.90 10.18 -5.35
CA GLN A 338 11.72 8.96 -5.33
C GLN A 338 10.92 7.75 -5.86
N PRO A 339 11.23 7.25 -7.07
CA PRO A 339 10.48 6.14 -7.66
C PRO A 339 10.47 4.88 -6.80
N ALA A 340 11.57 4.58 -6.10
CA ALA A 340 11.69 3.40 -5.26
C ALA A 340 10.77 3.47 -4.02
N ILE A 341 10.67 4.64 -3.36
CA ILE A 341 9.74 4.86 -2.25
C ILE A 341 8.29 4.81 -2.74
N SER A 342 8.00 5.46 -3.86
CA SER A 342 6.67 5.44 -4.46
C SER A 342 6.22 4.01 -4.81
N LYS A 343 7.11 3.20 -5.41
CA LYS A 343 6.84 1.79 -5.73
C LYS A 343 6.54 0.98 -4.47
N LEU A 344 7.35 1.14 -3.42
CA LEU A 344 7.15 0.46 -2.14
C LEU A 344 5.79 0.82 -1.52
N LEU A 345 5.47 2.11 -1.46
CA LEU A 345 4.22 2.60 -0.88
C LEU A 345 2.99 2.12 -1.65
N VAL A 346 3.06 2.07 -2.98
CA VAL A 346 1.98 1.52 -3.81
C VAL A 346 1.80 0.02 -3.56
N SER A 347 2.91 -0.73 -3.50
CA SER A 347 2.89 -2.17 -3.28
C SER A 347 2.45 -2.58 -1.87
N SER A 348 2.68 -1.75 -0.85
CA SER A 348 2.27 -2.02 0.53
C SER A 348 0.77 -1.82 0.76
N ILE A 349 0.11 -1.00 -0.06
CA ILE A 349 -1.34 -0.76 0.04
C ILE A 349 -2.14 -1.86 -0.66
N SER A 350 -1.69 -2.37 -1.81
CA SER A 350 -2.40 -3.44 -2.53
C SER A 350 -1.48 -4.26 -3.43
N SER A 351 -1.75 -5.57 -3.53
CA SER A 351 -1.11 -6.48 -4.49
C SER A 351 -1.78 -6.48 -5.87
N GLN A 352 -2.97 -5.90 -6.01
CA GLN A 352 -3.73 -5.89 -7.26
C GLN A 352 -3.27 -4.75 -8.20
N GLU A 353 -2.83 -5.10 -9.41
CA GLU A 353 -2.24 -4.16 -10.38
C GLU A 353 -3.16 -2.98 -10.73
N ASN A 354 -4.46 -3.24 -10.93
CA ASN A 354 -5.47 -2.21 -11.21
C ASN A 354 -5.59 -1.21 -10.04
N ILE A 355 -5.60 -1.68 -8.78
CA ILE A 355 -5.63 -0.81 -7.60
C ILE A 355 -4.31 -0.04 -7.45
N GLN A 356 -3.17 -0.69 -7.69
CA GLN A 356 -1.87 -0.03 -7.67
C GLN A 356 -1.82 1.14 -8.67
N GLN A 357 -2.40 0.98 -9.86
CA GLN A 357 -2.48 2.05 -10.84
C GLN A 357 -3.35 3.22 -10.35
N VAL A 358 -4.48 2.95 -9.67
CA VAL A 358 -5.31 4.00 -9.05
C VAL A 358 -4.49 4.80 -8.04
N ILE A 359 -3.73 4.13 -7.17
CA ILE A 359 -2.91 4.79 -6.14
C ILE A 359 -1.81 5.65 -6.79
N LYS A 360 -1.15 5.16 -7.86
CA LYS A 360 -0.14 5.92 -8.60
C LYS A 360 -0.73 7.23 -9.15
N GLU A 361 -1.92 7.19 -9.75
CA GLU A 361 -2.60 8.39 -10.24
C GLU A 361 -2.94 9.35 -9.09
N VAL A 362 -3.46 8.84 -7.97
CA VAL A 362 -3.80 9.63 -6.77
C VAL A 362 -2.58 10.37 -6.22
N LEU A 363 -1.40 9.75 -6.18
CA LEU A 363 -0.17 10.39 -5.69
C LEU A 363 0.31 11.55 -6.57
N GLN A 364 -0.17 11.64 -7.83
CA GLN A 364 0.11 12.77 -8.72
C GLN A 364 -0.83 13.96 -8.52
N PHE A 365 -1.85 13.84 -7.67
CA PHE A 365 -2.82 14.90 -7.47
C PHE A 365 -2.22 16.03 -6.64
N ASN A 366 -2.45 17.26 -7.09
CA ASN A 366 -1.98 18.47 -6.41
C ASN A 366 -2.65 18.62 -5.04
N SER A 367 -3.92 18.23 -4.92
CA SER A 367 -4.66 18.21 -3.65
C SER A 367 -4.02 17.28 -2.62
N VAL A 368 -3.57 16.08 -3.03
CA VAL A 368 -2.86 15.11 -2.18
C VAL A 368 -1.48 15.64 -1.79
N GLN A 369 -0.70 16.09 -2.76
CA GLN A 369 0.63 16.65 -2.54
C GLN A 369 0.60 17.84 -1.56
N LYS A 370 -0.36 18.76 -1.71
CA LYS A 370 -0.56 19.89 -0.79
C LYS A 370 -0.95 19.44 0.60
N PHE A 371 -1.87 18.48 0.72
CA PHE A 371 -2.32 18.00 2.02
C PHE A 371 -1.22 17.26 2.77
N VAL A 372 -0.45 16.42 2.10
CA VAL A 372 0.72 15.75 2.69
C VAL A 372 1.80 16.76 3.09
N THR A 373 2.07 17.77 2.26
CA THR A 373 2.98 18.87 2.62
C THR A 373 2.50 19.59 3.88
N PHE A 374 1.19 19.81 4.01
CA PHE A 374 0.58 20.37 5.21
C PHE A 374 0.78 19.45 6.42
N ILE A 375 0.59 18.14 6.29
CA ILE A 375 0.85 17.17 7.37
C ILE A 375 2.31 17.23 7.82
N PHE A 376 3.28 17.22 6.90
CA PHE A 376 4.70 17.33 7.25
C PHE A 376 5.01 18.65 7.97
N THR A 377 4.44 19.75 7.47
CA THR A 377 4.61 21.08 8.09
C THR A 377 4.05 21.09 9.50
N GLU A 378 2.85 20.54 9.71
CA GLU A 378 2.19 20.46 11.01
C GLU A 378 3.01 19.63 12.01
N LEU A 379 3.42 18.42 11.60
CA LEU A 379 4.19 17.52 12.47
C LEU A 379 5.55 18.08 12.87
N ILE A 380 6.20 18.87 11.99
CA ILE A 380 7.48 19.51 12.28
C ILE A 380 7.30 20.75 13.17
N GLN A 381 6.37 21.65 12.82
CA GLN A 381 6.20 22.93 13.49
C GLN A 381 5.54 22.77 14.88
N ASN A 382 4.66 21.78 15.03
CA ASN A 382 3.92 21.52 16.27
C ASN A 382 4.34 20.17 16.89
N ASN A 383 5.61 19.76 16.75
CA ASN A 383 6.10 18.46 17.22
C ASN A 383 5.80 18.17 18.70
N GLN A 384 5.74 19.22 19.54
CA GLN A 384 5.46 19.12 20.98
C GLN A 384 4.05 18.61 21.28
N ASP A 385 3.13 18.74 20.33
CA ASP A 385 1.77 18.21 20.46
C ASP A 385 1.74 16.69 20.22
N TYR A 386 2.78 16.10 19.61
CA TYR A 386 2.81 14.70 19.15
C TYR A 386 3.85 13.82 19.84
N ILE A 387 4.87 14.39 20.49
CA ILE A 387 5.96 13.67 21.18
C ILE A 387 5.49 12.56 22.13
N TRP A 388 4.34 12.74 22.79
CA TRP A 388 3.81 11.76 23.75
C TRP A 388 2.93 10.66 23.13
N ALA A 389 2.72 10.68 21.81
CA ALA A 389 1.91 9.69 21.13
C ALA A 389 2.59 8.32 21.11
N LYS A 390 1.86 7.29 21.55
CA LYS A 390 2.33 5.89 21.62
C LYS A 390 1.96 5.05 20.40
N SER A 391 1.15 5.59 19.49
CA SER A 391 0.78 4.93 18.24
C SER A 391 0.50 5.95 17.13
N PHE A 392 0.57 5.51 15.87
CA PHE A 392 0.19 6.31 14.70
C PHE A 392 -1.29 6.71 14.76
N GLY A 393 -2.15 5.85 15.32
CA GLY A 393 -3.53 6.19 15.62
C GLY A 393 -3.63 7.37 16.58
N GLN A 394 -2.84 7.39 17.66
CA GLN A 394 -2.83 8.54 18.59
C GLN A 394 -2.32 9.83 17.93
N ILE A 395 -1.31 9.77 17.07
CA ILE A 395 -0.87 10.94 16.27
C ILE A 395 -2.05 11.46 15.44
N LEU A 396 -2.73 10.58 14.70
CA LEU A 396 -3.86 10.95 13.85
C LEU A 396 -5.04 11.51 14.67
N TYR A 397 -5.30 10.94 15.84
CA TYR A 397 -6.31 11.47 16.77
C TYR A 397 -5.96 12.89 17.24
N LEU A 398 -4.74 13.13 17.73
CA LEU A 398 -4.27 14.44 18.17
C LEU A 398 -4.31 15.45 17.01
N PHE A 399 -3.89 15.04 15.82
CA PHE A 399 -3.97 15.84 14.60
C PHE A 399 -5.41 16.26 14.31
N LEU A 400 -6.40 15.34 14.39
CA LEU A 400 -7.81 15.63 14.14
C LEU A 400 -8.54 16.28 15.34
N GLN A 401 -7.92 16.37 16.51
CA GLN A 401 -8.43 17.15 17.64
C GLN A 401 -8.22 18.64 17.44
N ASN A 402 -7.15 19.04 16.75
CA ASN A 402 -6.94 20.42 16.33
C ASN A 402 -8.00 20.82 15.29
N SER A 403 -8.76 21.88 15.58
CA SER A 403 -9.87 22.33 14.72
C SER A 403 -9.43 22.84 13.35
N ASN A 404 -8.25 23.46 13.25
CA ASN A 404 -7.68 23.90 11.98
C ASN A 404 -7.30 22.70 11.11
N ASN A 405 -6.68 21.68 11.70
CA ASN A 405 -6.26 20.47 11.00
C ASN A 405 -7.48 19.64 10.56
N TYR A 406 -8.51 19.54 11.41
CA TYR A 406 -9.80 18.95 11.07
C TYR A 406 -10.42 19.63 9.85
N ASN A 407 -10.55 20.97 9.88
CA ASN A 407 -11.14 21.73 8.79
C ASN A 407 -10.34 21.62 7.48
N LYS A 408 -8.99 21.62 7.57
CA LYS A 408 -8.13 21.39 6.41
C LYS A 408 -8.26 19.97 5.85
N SER A 409 -8.49 18.96 6.69
CA SER A 409 -8.74 17.58 6.25
C SER A 409 -10.08 17.45 5.53
N VAL A 410 -11.13 18.13 6.01
CA VAL A 410 -12.43 18.22 5.32
C VAL A 410 -12.28 18.93 3.97
N ALA A 411 -11.56 20.06 3.93
CA ALA A 411 -11.30 20.79 2.71
C ALA A 411 -10.43 20.01 1.70
N PHE A 412 -9.53 19.16 2.20
CA PHE A 412 -8.74 18.24 1.37
C PHE A 412 -9.64 17.26 0.63
N ILE A 413 -10.56 16.55 1.30
CA ILE A 413 -11.47 15.60 0.63
C ILE A 413 -12.26 16.31 -0.49
N LYS A 414 -12.78 17.51 -0.21
CA LYS A 414 -13.47 18.31 -1.20
C LYS A 414 -12.58 18.63 -2.42
N SER A 415 -11.37 19.11 -2.17
CA SER A 415 -10.41 19.45 -3.23
C SER A 415 -9.98 18.21 -4.03
N PHE A 416 -9.82 17.08 -3.35
CA PHE A 416 -9.49 15.80 -3.94
C PHE A 416 -10.58 15.32 -4.90
N VAL A 417 -11.85 15.31 -4.48
CA VAL A 417 -12.97 14.90 -5.35
C VAL A 417 -13.10 15.83 -6.56
N ILE A 418 -12.96 17.14 -6.36
CA ILE A 418 -13.00 18.13 -7.45
C ILE A 418 -11.88 17.87 -8.47
N GLU A 419 -10.66 17.57 -8.01
CA GLU A 419 -9.55 17.24 -8.89
C GLU A 419 -9.77 15.88 -9.58
N ALA A 420 -10.25 14.87 -8.85
CA ALA A 420 -10.52 13.53 -9.37
C ALA A 420 -11.47 13.54 -10.57
N LEU A 421 -12.55 14.33 -10.50
CA LEU A 421 -13.53 14.48 -11.58
C LEU A 421 -12.94 15.12 -12.86
N LYS A 422 -11.78 15.78 -12.75
CA LYS A 422 -11.11 16.50 -13.84
C LYS A 422 -9.94 15.73 -14.44
N ARG A 423 -9.66 14.50 -13.98
CA ARG A 423 -8.46 13.73 -14.38
C ARG A 423 -8.86 12.54 -15.26
N PRO A 424 -8.70 12.63 -16.60
CA PRO A 424 -9.07 11.55 -17.53
C PRO A 424 -8.42 10.21 -17.21
N ASN A 425 -7.11 10.20 -16.91
CA ASN A 425 -6.36 8.98 -16.63
C ASN A 425 -6.89 8.28 -15.37
N PHE A 426 -7.10 9.03 -14.29
CA PHE A 426 -7.70 8.53 -13.07
C PHE A 426 -9.10 7.94 -13.32
N LEU A 427 -9.96 8.67 -14.04
CA LEU A 427 -11.30 8.18 -14.39
C LEU A 427 -11.24 6.87 -15.20
N SER A 428 -10.33 6.77 -16.16
CA SER A 428 -10.09 5.53 -16.92
C SER A 428 -9.72 4.39 -15.98
N THR A 429 -8.76 4.59 -15.08
CA THR A 429 -8.32 3.54 -14.15
C THR A 429 -9.44 3.12 -13.20
N ILE A 430 -10.28 4.06 -12.76
CA ILE A 430 -11.48 3.73 -11.96
C ILE A 430 -12.47 2.90 -12.77
N PHE A 431 -12.76 3.25 -14.02
CA PHE A 431 -13.65 2.46 -14.87
C PHE A 431 -13.10 1.05 -15.13
N ASP A 432 -11.80 0.91 -15.36
CA ASP A 432 -11.14 -0.39 -15.53
C ASP A 432 -11.23 -1.23 -14.24
N ALA A 433 -11.02 -0.62 -13.07
CA ALA A 433 -11.16 -1.28 -11.78
C ALA A 433 -12.60 -1.74 -11.51
N LEU A 434 -13.59 -0.88 -11.77
CA LEU A 434 -15.02 -1.21 -11.63
C LEU A 434 -15.44 -2.31 -12.62
N SER A 435 -14.98 -2.22 -13.87
CA SER A 435 -15.22 -3.23 -14.90
C SER A 435 -14.73 -4.60 -14.46
N SER A 436 -13.49 -4.68 -13.95
CA SER A 436 -12.91 -5.92 -13.41
C SER A 436 -13.63 -6.43 -12.17
N GLN A 437 -14.06 -5.54 -11.26
CA GLN A 437 -14.67 -5.94 -9.99
C GLN A 437 -16.12 -6.43 -10.17
N PHE A 438 -16.88 -5.80 -11.07
CA PHE A 438 -18.30 -6.11 -11.28
C PHE A 438 -18.57 -6.98 -12.52
N GLY A 439 -17.53 -7.33 -13.29
CA GLY A 439 -17.64 -8.26 -14.43
C GLY A 439 -18.35 -7.67 -15.66
N PHE A 440 -18.38 -6.34 -15.80
CA PHE A 440 -18.97 -5.67 -16.96
C PHE A 440 -17.89 -5.30 -17.96
N ASN A 441 -17.91 -5.88 -19.16
CA ASN A 441 -17.01 -5.47 -20.24
C ASN A 441 -17.58 -4.21 -20.93
N ILE A 442 -16.89 -3.08 -20.81
CA ILE A 442 -17.25 -1.81 -21.45
C ILE A 442 -16.27 -1.57 -22.59
N GLU A 443 -16.79 -1.25 -23.78
CA GLU A 443 -15.93 -0.93 -24.92
C GLU A 443 -15.13 0.35 -24.65
N LYS A 444 -13.88 0.38 -25.10
CA LYS A 444 -12.96 1.50 -24.84
C LYS A 444 -13.48 2.83 -25.39
N GLU A 445 -14.23 2.80 -26.49
CA GLU A 445 -14.86 4.00 -27.06
C GLU A 445 -15.93 4.61 -26.13
N ASP A 446 -16.70 3.77 -25.45
CA ASP A 446 -17.73 4.21 -24.50
C ASP A 446 -17.11 4.77 -23.22
N ILE A 447 -16.03 4.15 -22.72
CA ILE A 447 -15.25 4.66 -21.59
C ILE A 447 -14.70 6.06 -21.92
N ASN A 448 -14.11 6.24 -23.11
CA ASN A 448 -13.61 7.53 -23.55
C ASN A 448 -14.74 8.58 -23.66
N SER A 449 -15.92 8.16 -24.10
CA SER A 449 -17.10 9.02 -24.15
C SER A 449 -17.56 9.44 -22.75
N LEU A 450 -17.62 8.51 -21.78
CA LEU A 450 -17.92 8.82 -20.37
C LEU A 450 -16.93 9.81 -19.78
N ILE A 451 -15.65 9.55 -19.96
CA ILE A 451 -14.58 10.42 -19.45
C ILE A 451 -14.72 11.81 -20.04
N THR A 452 -14.98 11.92 -21.34
CA THR A 452 -15.20 13.21 -22.01
C THR A 452 -16.42 13.93 -21.43
N LEU A 453 -17.55 13.23 -21.21
CA LEU A 453 -18.72 13.84 -20.58
C LEU A 453 -18.39 14.34 -19.17
N ILE A 454 -17.84 13.49 -18.30
CA ILE A 454 -17.57 13.82 -16.89
C ILE A 454 -16.62 15.01 -16.82
N THR A 455 -15.53 14.99 -17.60
CA THR A 455 -14.54 16.06 -17.59
C THR A 455 -15.11 17.37 -18.14
N SER A 456 -15.89 17.32 -19.23
CA SER A 456 -16.54 18.51 -19.81
C SER A 456 -17.62 19.13 -18.92
N THR A 457 -18.25 18.33 -18.05
CA THR A 457 -19.30 18.77 -17.12
C THR A 457 -18.79 18.95 -15.70
N SER A 458 -17.52 18.65 -15.42
CA SER A 458 -16.95 18.69 -14.06
C SER A 458 -16.96 20.10 -13.46
N ASP A 459 -16.49 21.13 -14.18
CA ASP A 459 -16.48 22.52 -13.71
C ASP A 459 -17.88 23.04 -13.40
N ILE A 460 -18.84 22.60 -14.22
CA ILE A 460 -20.27 22.82 -14.08
C ILE A 460 -20.72 22.20 -12.74
N ILE A 461 -20.56 20.88 -12.59
CA ILE A 461 -21.02 20.11 -11.43
C ILE A 461 -20.43 20.66 -10.12
N VAL A 462 -19.14 20.96 -10.07
CA VAL A 462 -18.46 21.35 -8.81
C VAL A 462 -18.89 22.72 -8.29
N ASN A 463 -19.43 23.56 -9.15
CA ASN A 463 -19.93 24.89 -8.79
C ASN A 463 -21.40 24.88 -8.35
N THR A 464 -22.11 23.76 -8.52
CA THR A 464 -23.51 23.63 -8.10
C THR A 464 -23.67 23.65 -6.59
N LYS A 465 -24.81 24.15 -6.10
CA LYS A 465 -25.12 24.16 -4.66
C LYS A 465 -25.28 22.72 -4.14
N THR A 466 -25.92 21.88 -4.93
CA THR A 466 -26.17 20.46 -4.63
C THR A 466 -24.86 19.70 -4.43
N PHE A 467 -23.91 19.82 -5.36
CA PHE A 467 -22.62 19.15 -5.23
C PHE A 467 -21.86 19.66 -4.00
N ASN A 468 -21.84 20.97 -3.78
CA ASN A 468 -21.16 21.55 -2.63
C ASN A 468 -21.75 21.05 -1.30
N ASN A 469 -23.09 20.97 -1.18
CA ASN A 469 -23.75 20.44 -0.01
C ASN A 469 -23.43 18.95 0.21
N LEU A 470 -23.52 18.14 -0.84
CA LEU A 470 -23.22 16.71 -0.77
C LEU A 470 -21.77 16.46 -0.37
N ILE A 471 -20.81 17.10 -1.05
CA ILE A 471 -19.38 16.90 -0.74
C ILE A 471 -19.03 17.43 0.65
N ASN A 472 -19.62 18.54 1.09
CA ASN A 472 -19.43 19.00 2.47
C ASN A 472 -19.96 17.98 3.49
N LEU A 473 -21.15 17.41 3.26
CA LEU A 473 -21.72 16.38 4.13
C LEU A 473 -20.81 15.14 4.20
N LEU A 474 -20.42 14.61 3.03
CA LEU A 474 -19.59 13.40 2.95
C LEU A 474 -18.19 13.63 3.51
N SER A 475 -17.56 14.78 3.24
CA SER A 475 -16.23 15.10 3.76
C SER A 475 -16.22 15.19 5.28
N ASN A 476 -17.25 15.80 5.87
CA ASN A 476 -17.39 15.84 7.33
C ASN A 476 -17.63 14.43 7.90
N GLU A 477 -18.48 13.61 7.27
CA GLU A 477 -18.73 12.24 7.72
C GLU A 477 -17.46 11.39 7.70
N VAL A 478 -16.64 11.50 6.64
CA VAL A 478 -15.36 10.77 6.56
C VAL A 478 -14.41 11.20 7.68
N ILE A 479 -14.15 12.50 7.83
CA ILE A 479 -13.17 12.98 8.82
C ILE A 479 -13.68 12.75 10.26
N TYR A 480 -14.98 12.95 10.52
CA TYR A 480 -15.60 12.62 11.79
C TYR A 480 -15.53 11.12 12.09
N GLY A 481 -15.83 10.27 11.10
CA GLY A 481 -15.75 8.83 11.20
C GLY A 481 -14.34 8.35 11.53
N ILE A 482 -13.31 8.90 10.86
CA ILE A 482 -11.90 8.62 11.17
C ILE A 482 -11.57 9.04 12.60
N LYS A 483 -11.91 10.29 12.99
CA LYS A 483 -11.64 10.81 14.34
C LYS A 483 -12.31 9.95 15.44
N SER A 484 -13.58 9.60 15.25
CA SER A 484 -14.37 8.80 16.19
C SER A 484 -13.85 7.36 16.28
N GLY A 485 -13.58 6.73 15.13
CA GLY A 485 -13.07 5.35 15.07
C GLY A 485 -11.75 5.20 15.82
N ILE A 486 -10.80 6.10 15.57
CA ILE A 486 -9.49 6.10 16.22
C ILE A 486 -9.61 6.40 17.72
N SER A 487 -10.53 7.27 18.14
CA SER A 487 -10.77 7.55 19.56
C SER A 487 -11.19 6.31 20.35
N ASN A 488 -11.89 5.37 19.71
CA ASN A 488 -12.40 4.15 20.37
C ASN A 488 -11.36 3.03 20.38
N ASN A 489 -10.63 2.84 19.28
CA ASN A 489 -9.53 1.87 19.20
C ASN A 489 -8.44 2.38 18.23
N PRO A 490 -7.36 3.02 18.72
CA PRO A 490 -6.33 3.63 17.88
C PRO A 490 -5.52 2.64 17.03
N SER A 491 -5.64 1.34 17.32
CA SER A 491 -4.88 0.25 16.69
C SER A 491 -5.72 -0.57 15.71
N ASP A 492 -7.04 -0.38 15.68
CA ASP A 492 -7.94 -1.10 14.79
C ASP A 492 -8.54 -0.14 13.75
N PHE A 493 -8.24 -0.39 12.48
CA PHE A 493 -8.74 0.39 11.34
C PHE A 493 -9.99 -0.22 10.70
N SER A 494 -10.58 -1.28 11.27
CA SER A 494 -11.83 -1.89 10.79
C SER A 494 -13.00 -0.90 10.72
N PHE A 495 -12.95 0.20 11.49
CA PHE A 495 -13.95 1.26 11.44
C PHE A 495 -14.10 1.89 10.04
N PHE A 496 -13.12 1.76 9.14
CA PHE A 496 -13.26 2.22 7.75
C PHE A 496 -14.45 1.58 7.03
N PHE A 497 -14.79 0.31 7.33
CA PHE A 497 -15.98 -0.32 6.76
C PHE A 497 -17.28 0.36 7.22
N ASN A 498 -17.33 0.79 8.49
CA ASN A 498 -18.47 1.54 9.02
C ASN A 498 -18.60 2.92 8.35
N ILE A 499 -17.48 3.58 8.05
CA ILE A 499 -17.49 4.83 7.29
C ILE A 499 -18.11 4.61 5.91
N ILE A 500 -17.67 3.58 5.16
CA ILE A 500 -18.19 3.29 3.81
C ILE A 500 -19.71 3.01 3.84
N SER A 501 -20.16 2.20 4.80
CA SER A 501 -21.59 1.91 4.99
C SER A 501 -22.38 3.19 5.31
N ASN A 502 -21.88 4.02 6.23
CA ASN A 502 -22.51 5.29 6.58
C ASN A 502 -22.55 6.27 5.41
N LEU A 503 -21.50 6.36 4.60
CA LEU A 503 -21.49 7.21 3.41
C LEU A 503 -22.61 6.83 2.44
N THR A 504 -22.84 5.53 2.24
CA THR A 504 -23.90 5.03 1.37
C THR A 504 -25.28 5.48 1.89
N ASN A 505 -25.51 5.37 3.20
CA ASN A 505 -26.73 5.85 3.83
C ASN A 505 -26.87 7.38 3.72
N LYS A 506 -25.80 8.15 3.95
CA LYS A 506 -25.80 9.62 3.82
C LYS A 506 -26.10 10.07 2.39
N VAL A 507 -25.54 9.39 1.38
CA VAL A 507 -25.88 9.66 -0.03
C VAL A 507 -27.35 9.33 -0.29
N SER A 508 -27.83 8.17 0.20
CA SER A 508 -29.23 7.77 0.06
C SER A 508 -30.18 8.80 0.66
N ASP A 509 -29.93 9.22 1.90
CA ASP A 509 -30.73 10.20 2.62
C ASP A 509 -30.67 11.58 1.94
N PHE A 510 -29.48 11.99 1.48
CA PHE A 510 -29.31 13.24 0.75
C PHE A 510 -30.14 13.26 -0.54
N ILE A 511 -30.13 12.16 -1.31
CA ILE A 511 -30.89 12.05 -2.57
C ILE A 511 -32.39 11.91 -2.31
N LYS A 512 -32.82 11.32 -1.19
CA LYS A 512 -34.25 11.21 -0.82
C LYS A 512 -34.84 12.53 -0.36
N ASP A 513 -34.02 13.47 0.08
CA ASP A 513 -34.47 14.79 0.49
C ASP A 513 -34.96 15.60 -0.72
N LYS A 514 -36.26 15.95 -0.69
CA LYS A 514 -36.93 16.71 -1.75
C LYS A 514 -36.26 18.06 -2.04
N ASP A 515 -35.68 18.71 -1.02
CA ASP A 515 -35.08 20.04 -1.17
C ASP A 515 -33.73 19.93 -1.89
N ASN A 516 -32.99 18.83 -1.66
CA ASN A 516 -31.76 18.54 -2.40
C ASN A 516 -32.04 18.17 -3.86
N ILE A 517 -33.09 17.37 -4.13
CA ILE A 517 -33.52 17.09 -5.51
C ILE A 517 -33.97 18.39 -6.20
N TYR A 518 -34.73 19.23 -5.51
CA TYR A 518 -35.13 20.53 -6.05
C TYR A 518 -33.92 21.41 -6.37
N ASN A 519 -32.97 21.56 -5.44
CA ASN A 519 -31.72 22.29 -5.67
C ASN A 519 -30.96 21.71 -6.87
N PHE A 520 -30.94 20.38 -7.04
CA PHE A 520 -30.29 19.73 -8.18
C PHE A 520 -30.93 20.13 -9.51
N PHE A 521 -32.26 20.10 -9.60
CA PHE A 521 -32.95 20.57 -10.80
C PHE A 521 -32.65 22.06 -11.05
N GLN A 522 -32.70 22.91 -10.01
CA GLN A 522 -32.39 24.33 -10.16
C GLN A 522 -30.95 24.59 -10.63
N ASP A 523 -29.99 23.85 -10.07
CA ASP A 523 -28.59 23.88 -10.48
C ASP A 523 -28.46 23.46 -11.95
N ILE A 524 -29.13 22.39 -12.40
CA ILE A 524 -29.13 21.96 -13.81
C ILE A 524 -29.72 23.04 -14.71
N ILE A 525 -30.88 23.58 -14.37
CA ILE A 525 -31.59 24.57 -15.20
C ILE A 525 -30.73 25.84 -15.37
N SER A 526 -29.98 26.20 -14.33
CA SER A 526 -29.11 27.38 -14.34
C SER A 526 -27.98 27.29 -15.38
N PHE A 527 -27.59 26.10 -15.83
CA PHE A 527 -26.53 25.94 -16.83
C PHE A 527 -26.79 26.61 -18.16
N SER A 528 -28.06 26.82 -18.52
CA SER A 528 -28.49 27.45 -19.79
C SER A 528 -27.65 27.02 -21.00
N PRO A 529 -27.48 25.69 -21.25
CA PRO A 529 -26.61 25.19 -22.29
C PRO A 529 -27.12 25.59 -23.68
N SER A 530 -26.20 25.79 -24.63
CA SER A 530 -26.58 26.03 -26.03
C SER A 530 -27.21 24.78 -26.66
N ALA A 531 -28.04 24.97 -27.70
CA ALA A 531 -28.65 23.86 -28.44
C ALA A 531 -27.63 22.81 -28.91
N ARG A 532 -26.45 23.25 -29.38
CA ARG A 532 -25.37 22.34 -29.80
C ARG A 532 -24.79 21.51 -28.65
N GLN A 533 -24.67 22.09 -27.45
CA GLN A 533 -24.23 21.37 -26.25
C GLN A 533 -25.29 20.36 -25.82
N ILE A 534 -26.57 20.74 -25.89
CA ILE A 534 -27.70 19.84 -25.61
C ILE A 534 -27.69 18.66 -26.59
N ASP A 535 -27.50 18.90 -27.89
CA ASP A 535 -27.44 17.83 -28.89
C ASP A 535 -26.26 16.88 -28.68
N SER A 536 -25.12 17.43 -28.23
CA SER A 536 -23.94 16.62 -27.86
C SER A 536 -24.25 15.72 -26.66
N VAL A 537 -24.92 16.24 -25.63
CA VAL A 537 -25.34 15.47 -24.46
C VAL A 537 -26.40 14.44 -24.84
N LYS A 538 -27.39 14.77 -25.67
CA LYS A 538 -28.40 13.80 -26.18
C LYS A 538 -27.75 12.65 -26.93
N SER A 539 -26.85 12.97 -27.87
CA SER A 539 -26.12 11.96 -28.65
C SER A 539 -25.35 11.01 -27.74
N LEU A 540 -24.71 11.57 -26.71
CA LEU A 540 -23.93 10.82 -25.75
C LEU A 540 -24.83 9.98 -24.82
N LEU A 541 -25.92 10.54 -24.28
CA LEU A 541 -26.92 9.80 -23.50
C LEU A 541 -27.51 8.64 -24.29
N GLY A 542 -27.79 8.82 -25.59
CA GLY A 542 -28.25 7.76 -26.47
C GLY A 542 -27.29 6.57 -26.54
N LYS A 543 -25.97 6.82 -26.52
CA LYS A 543 -24.96 5.76 -26.39
C LYS A 543 -24.98 5.07 -25.02
N PHE A 544 -25.46 5.75 -23.98
CA PHE A 544 -25.52 5.21 -22.61
C PHE A 544 -26.79 4.43 -22.27
N LEU A 545 -27.89 4.60 -23.01
CA LEU A 545 -29.14 3.89 -22.70
C LEU A 545 -29.03 2.36 -22.70
N PRO A 546 -28.24 1.72 -23.60
CA PRO A 546 -28.02 0.28 -23.55
C PRO A 546 -27.40 -0.25 -22.26
N PHE A 547 -26.81 0.61 -21.44
CA PHE A 547 -26.28 0.21 -20.12
C PHE A 547 -27.37 0.13 -19.06
N ILE A 548 -28.52 0.80 -19.22
CA ILE A 548 -29.62 0.79 -18.23
C ILE A 548 -30.19 -0.63 -18.04
N SER A 549 -30.29 -1.43 -19.10
CA SER A 549 -30.71 -2.84 -18.98
C SER A 549 -29.70 -3.74 -18.26
N LYS A 550 -28.46 -3.28 -18.10
CA LYS A 550 -27.41 -4.01 -17.36
C LYS A 550 -27.35 -3.62 -15.88
N ILE A 551 -28.11 -2.59 -15.45
CA ILE A 551 -28.17 -2.15 -14.06
C ILE A 551 -29.09 -3.09 -13.26
N ASN A 552 -28.53 -3.79 -12.27
CA ASN A 552 -29.30 -4.61 -11.34
C ASN A 552 -29.83 -3.76 -10.18
N LEU A 553 -31.15 -3.53 -10.07
CA LEU A 553 -31.74 -2.70 -9.00
C LEU A 553 -31.56 -3.22 -7.56
N SER A 554 -30.97 -4.40 -7.34
CA SER A 554 -30.77 -4.93 -5.97
C SER A 554 -29.96 -4.02 -5.04
N PHE A 555 -29.21 -3.06 -5.56
CA PHE A 555 -28.50 -2.08 -4.73
C PHE A 555 -29.37 -0.89 -4.29
N ILE A 556 -30.50 -0.64 -4.96
CA ILE A 556 -31.44 0.47 -4.63
C ILE A 556 -32.65 -0.05 -3.86
N LEU A 557 -33.17 -1.22 -4.25
CA LEU A 557 -34.37 -1.82 -3.68
C LEU A 557 -34.05 -3.21 -3.14
N ASP A 558 -34.40 -3.45 -1.87
CA ASP A 558 -34.24 -4.76 -1.26
C ASP A 558 -35.18 -5.78 -1.95
N LYS A 559 -34.58 -6.69 -2.74
CA LYS A 559 -35.29 -7.74 -3.48
C LYS A 559 -36.06 -8.69 -2.57
N ASN A 560 -35.68 -8.78 -1.29
CA ASN A 560 -36.29 -9.67 -0.32
C ASN A 560 -37.48 -9.04 0.41
N SER A 561 -37.72 -7.74 0.23
CA SER A 561 -38.87 -7.06 0.81
C SER A 561 -40.12 -7.31 -0.01
N GLU A 562 -41.15 -7.88 0.61
CA GLU A 562 -42.48 -8.11 0.00
C GLU A 562 -43.10 -6.81 -0.57
N ASN A 563 -42.73 -5.65 -0.03
CA ASN A 563 -43.25 -4.37 -0.50
C ASN A 563 -42.67 -3.90 -1.83
N TYR A 564 -41.45 -4.34 -2.20
CA TYR A 564 -40.72 -3.88 -3.38
C TYR A 564 -40.70 -4.88 -4.53
N GLN A 565 -41.12 -6.14 -4.31
CA GLN A 565 -41.21 -7.14 -5.39
C GLN A 565 -42.08 -6.71 -6.59
N PRO A 566 -43.27 -6.11 -6.40
CA PRO A 566 -44.07 -5.63 -7.54
C PRO A 566 -43.36 -4.53 -8.34
N LEU A 567 -42.65 -3.62 -7.65
CA LEU A 567 -41.91 -2.53 -8.30
C LEU A 567 -40.71 -3.05 -9.11
N ASN A 568 -39.98 -4.02 -8.57
CA ASN A 568 -38.87 -4.66 -9.30
C ASN A 568 -39.36 -5.35 -10.57
N LEU A 569 -40.46 -6.12 -10.49
CA LEU A 569 -41.02 -6.80 -11.66
C LEU A 569 -41.46 -5.81 -12.75
N ILE A 570 -42.11 -4.70 -12.36
CA ILE A 570 -42.50 -3.64 -13.30
C ILE A 570 -41.26 -3.03 -13.95
N PHE A 571 -40.23 -2.71 -13.17
CA PHE A 571 -39.01 -2.09 -13.69
C PHE A 571 -38.27 -3.01 -14.66
N GLU A 572 -38.04 -4.27 -14.30
CA GLU A 572 -37.38 -5.25 -15.17
C GLU A 572 -38.16 -5.39 -16.49
N SER A 573 -39.49 -5.53 -16.40
CA SER A 573 -40.35 -5.65 -17.59
C SER A 573 -40.35 -4.38 -18.46
N PHE A 574 -40.30 -3.20 -17.84
CA PHE A 574 -40.24 -1.92 -18.55
C PHE A 574 -38.88 -1.71 -19.21
N SER A 575 -37.79 -2.09 -18.54
CA SER A 575 -36.43 -2.08 -19.09
C SER A 575 -36.32 -2.99 -20.31
N ASP A 576 -36.83 -4.23 -20.21
CA ASP A 576 -36.89 -5.18 -21.32
C ASP A 576 -37.73 -4.66 -22.49
N PHE A 577 -38.79 -3.92 -22.20
CA PHE A 577 -39.58 -3.23 -23.22
C PHE A 577 -38.78 -2.17 -23.96
N LEU A 578 -38.09 -1.28 -23.24
CA LEU A 578 -37.29 -0.23 -23.86
C LEU A 578 -36.10 -0.80 -24.65
N ALA A 579 -35.52 -1.92 -24.21
CA ALA A 579 -34.39 -2.55 -24.87
C ALA A 579 -34.69 -3.14 -26.26
N GLN A 580 -35.97 -3.42 -26.58
CA GLN A 580 -36.34 -4.12 -27.83
C GLN A 580 -35.99 -3.40 -29.12
N ASP A 581 -36.00 -2.06 -29.12
CA ASP A 581 -35.61 -1.23 -30.26
C ASP A 581 -34.38 -0.39 -29.90
N ASN A 582 -33.42 -1.01 -29.21
CA ASN A 582 -32.19 -0.38 -28.75
C ASN A 582 -32.45 0.97 -28.04
N PHE A 583 -33.45 1.01 -27.16
CA PHE A 583 -33.83 2.18 -26.37
C PHE A 583 -34.30 3.39 -27.17
N LYS A 584 -34.68 3.24 -28.44
CA LYS A 584 -35.14 4.35 -29.29
C LYS A 584 -36.26 5.17 -28.64
N GLU A 585 -37.27 4.52 -28.06
CA GLU A 585 -38.39 5.22 -27.41
C GLU A 585 -37.94 6.05 -26.20
N LEU A 586 -37.01 5.52 -25.41
CA LEU A 586 -36.43 6.24 -24.28
C LEU A 586 -35.54 7.39 -24.76
N ASN A 587 -34.78 7.19 -25.83
CA ASN A 587 -33.93 8.21 -26.42
C ASN A 587 -34.74 9.39 -26.97
N ASP A 588 -35.83 9.11 -27.68
CA ASP A 588 -36.74 10.13 -28.20
C ASP A 588 -37.42 10.90 -27.06
N LEU A 589 -37.81 10.19 -25.99
CA LEU A 589 -38.39 10.80 -24.79
C LEU A 589 -37.39 11.72 -24.09
N ILE A 590 -36.17 11.24 -23.82
CA ILE A 590 -35.10 12.02 -23.19
C ILE A 590 -34.77 13.24 -24.04
N SER A 591 -34.67 13.08 -25.36
CA SER A 591 -34.43 14.20 -26.27
C SER A 591 -35.53 15.26 -26.16
N THR A 592 -36.80 14.83 -26.13
CA THR A 592 -37.95 15.73 -25.96
C THR A 592 -37.92 16.44 -24.61
N ILE A 593 -37.67 15.70 -23.52
CA ILE A 593 -37.57 16.25 -22.17
C ILE A 593 -36.43 17.27 -22.10
N MET A 594 -35.27 16.98 -22.69
CA MET A 594 -34.14 17.91 -22.70
C MET A 594 -34.45 19.19 -23.48
N ASP A 595 -35.09 19.08 -24.64
CA ASP A 595 -35.53 20.26 -25.40
C ASP A 595 -36.55 21.08 -24.62
N ASP A 596 -37.52 20.41 -24.01
CA ASP A 596 -38.53 21.05 -23.20
C ASP A 596 -37.93 21.78 -21.98
N PHE A 597 -37.04 21.10 -21.26
CA PHE A 597 -36.42 21.57 -20.03
C PHE A 597 -35.43 22.72 -20.24
N PHE A 598 -34.60 22.64 -21.28
CA PHE A 598 -33.56 23.65 -21.51
C PHE A 598 -33.93 24.73 -22.53
N LEU A 599 -34.81 24.46 -23.49
CA LEU A 599 -35.06 25.37 -24.62
C LEU A 599 -36.49 25.91 -24.66
N VAL A 600 -37.51 25.05 -24.52
CA VAL A 600 -38.91 25.44 -24.79
C VAL A 600 -39.58 26.06 -23.56
N ASN A 601 -39.59 25.34 -22.44
CA ASN A 601 -40.30 25.71 -21.22
C ASN A 601 -39.34 26.01 -20.06
N ASN A 602 -38.05 26.27 -20.35
CA ASN A 602 -37.01 26.57 -19.36
C ASN A 602 -37.44 27.59 -18.30
N TYR A 603 -38.10 28.67 -18.73
CA TYR A 603 -38.59 29.71 -17.82
C TYR A 603 -39.61 29.17 -16.80
N LYS A 604 -40.44 28.19 -17.14
CA LYS A 604 -41.41 27.61 -16.20
C LYS A 604 -40.69 26.81 -15.12
N TYR A 605 -39.69 26.03 -15.51
CA TYR A 605 -38.86 25.25 -14.60
C TYR A 605 -38.00 26.13 -13.67
N GLN A 606 -37.41 27.21 -14.21
CA GLN A 606 -36.64 28.17 -13.41
C GLN A 606 -37.49 28.84 -12.31
N ASN A 607 -38.78 29.07 -12.59
CA ASN A 607 -39.66 29.78 -11.67
C ASN A 607 -40.49 28.85 -10.78
N SER A 608 -40.23 27.55 -10.81
CA SER A 608 -40.88 26.61 -9.92
C SER A 608 -40.46 26.83 -8.45
N PRO A 609 -41.34 27.08 -7.45
CA PRO A 609 -40.93 27.23 -6.05
C PRO A 609 -40.54 25.93 -5.34
N ASP A 610 -40.88 24.76 -5.90
CA ASP A 610 -40.62 23.46 -5.27
C ASP A 610 -40.45 22.31 -6.28
N LEU A 611 -40.08 21.13 -5.76
CA LEU A 611 -39.88 19.91 -6.55
C LEU A 611 -41.17 19.43 -7.25
N TYR A 612 -42.30 19.48 -6.55
CA TYR A 612 -43.55 18.89 -7.07
C TYR A 612 -43.99 19.54 -8.35
N ALA A 613 -43.78 20.84 -8.48
CA ALA A 613 -44.21 21.52 -9.66
C ALA A 613 -43.12 21.71 -10.73
N ILE A 614 -41.85 21.41 -10.43
CA ILE A 614 -40.92 20.93 -11.47
C ILE A 614 -41.46 19.62 -12.08
N ILE A 615 -41.83 18.65 -11.24
CA ILE A 615 -42.35 17.34 -11.69
C ILE A 615 -43.64 17.50 -12.50
N PHE A 616 -44.61 18.30 -12.02
CA PHE A 616 -45.86 18.52 -12.75
C PHE A 616 -45.63 19.21 -14.09
N ASN A 617 -44.79 20.24 -14.15
CA ASN A 617 -44.40 20.85 -15.43
C ASN A 617 -43.76 19.81 -16.36
N LEU A 618 -42.84 18.99 -15.86
CA LEU A 618 -42.14 17.98 -16.65
C LEU A 618 -43.10 16.93 -17.23
N LEU A 619 -43.98 16.38 -16.39
CA LEU A 619 -44.96 15.39 -16.81
C LEU A 619 -46.02 15.99 -17.75
N SER A 620 -46.52 17.20 -17.46
CA SER A 620 -47.55 17.86 -18.27
C SER A 620 -47.01 18.23 -19.65
N ASN A 621 -45.87 18.93 -19.72
CA ASN A 621 -45.29 19.41 -20.98
C ASN A 621 -44.86 18.25 -21.90
N ASN A 622 -44.43 17.12 -21.32
CA ASN A 622 -43.96 15.96 -22.08
C ASN A 622 -45.02 14.84 -22.22
N SER A 623 -46.26 15.09 -21.78
CA SER A 623 -47.35 14.09 -21.75
C SER A 623 -47.66 13.48 -23.13
N GLN A 624 -47.53 14.26 -24.21
CA GLN A 624 -47.76 13.79 -25.58
C GLN A 624 -46.78 12.70 -26.03
N LYS A 625 -45.59 12.60 -25.41
CA LYS A 625 -44.61 11.54 -25.66
C LYS A 625 -44.64 10.45 -24.60
N LEU A 626 -44.84 10.82 -23.33
CA LEU A 626 -44.89 9.89 -22.20
C LEU A 626 -46.08 8.92 -22.30
N LYS A 627 -47.30 9.42 -22.56
CA LYS A 627 -48.51 8.58 -22.60
C LYS A 627 -48.43 7.46 -23.65
N PRO A 628 -48.05 7.73 -24.92
CA PRO A 628 -47.91 6.67 -25.92
C PRO A 628 -46.92 5.57 -25.52
N ILE A 629 -45.79 5.92 -24.89
CA ILE A 629 -44.79 4.93 -24.43
C ILE A 629 -45.40 4.03 -23.35
N LEU A 630 -46.09 4.63 -22.37
CA LEU A 630 -46.80 3.86 -21.34
C LEU A 630 -47.88 2.96 -21.95
N TYR A 631 -48.63 3.44 -22.95
CA TYR A 631 -49.65 2.63 -23.63
C TYR A 631 -49.05 1.43 -24.35
N LYS A 632 -47.94 1.63 -25.07
CA LYS A 632 -47.22 0.53 -25.73
C LYS A 632 -46.68 -0.48 -24.72
N PHE A 633 -46.18 -0.02 -23.58
CA PHE A 633 -45.76 -0.92 -22.50
C PHE A 633 -46.92 -1.77 -21.96
N ILE A 634 -48.08 -1.15 -21.72
CA ILE A 634 -49.29 -1.86 -21.27
C ILE A 634 -49.75 -2.85 -22.35
N ASP A 635 -49.80 -2.44 -23.63
CA ASP A 635 -50.20 -3.29 -24.74
C ASP A 635 -49.27 -4.48 -24.95
N LYS A 636 -47.96 -4.27 -24.82
CA LYS A 636 -46.98 -5.36 -24.88
C LYS A 636 -47.19 -6.38 -23.75
N ASN A 637 -47.65 -5.94 -22.59
CA ASN A 637 -47.88 -6.79 -21.42
C ASN A 637 -49.34 -7.21 -21.25
N HIS A 638 -50.20 -7.06 -22.28
CA HIS A 638 -51.63 -7.36 -22.18
C HIS A 638 -51.92 -8.81 -21.71
N ASP A 639 -51.09 -9.77 -22.11
CA ASP A 639 -51.19 -11.17 -21.70
C ASP A 639 -50.30 -11.53 -20.49
N ASN A 640 -49.47 -10.60 -20.02
CA ASN A 640 -48.54 -10.81 -18.91
C ASN A 640 -49.21 -10.49 -17.57
N THR A 641 -50.05 -11.41 -17.10
CA THR A 641 -50.85 -11.26 -15.87
C THR A 641 -50.00 -10.96 -14.62
N LYS A 642 -48.74 -11.42 -14.56
CA LYS A 642 -47.83 -11.09 -13.45
C LYS A 642 -47.49 -9.61 -13.40
N VAL A 643 -47.17 -9.00 -14.53
CA VAL A 643 -46.84 -7.57 -14.64
C VAL A 643 -48.07 -6.71 -14.41
N LEU A 644 -49.22 -7.09 -14.99
CA LEU A 644 -50.49 -6.37 -14.79
C LEU A 644 -50.95 -6.43 -13.32
N ASN A 645 -50.81 -7.58 -12.65
CA ASN A 645 -51.11 -7.70 -11.22
C ASN A 645 -50.14 -6.88 -10.36
N ALA A 646 -48.86 -6.82 -10.74
CA ALA A 646 -47.89 -5.96 -10.06
C ALA A 646 -48.25 -4.48 -10.21
N LEU A 647 -48.62 -4.03 -11.41
CA LEU A 647 -49.12 -2.67 -11.65
C LEU A 647 -50.36 -2.37 -10.80
N ASN A 648 -51.34 -3.28 -10.78
CA ASN A 648 -52.53 -3.13 -9.93
C ASN A 648 -52.16 -3.00 -8.44
N SER A 649 -51.24 -3.82 -7.94
CA SER A 649 -50.76 -3.75 -6.56
C SER A 649 -50.10 -2.41 -6.25
N VAL A 650 -49.27 -1.88 -7.15
CA VAL A 650 -48.62 -0.58 -6.98
C VAL A 650 -49.63 0.56 -7.01
N PHE A 651 -50.53 0.59 -8.01
CA PHE A 651 -51.56 1.61 -8.08
C PHE A 651 -52.51 1.56 -6.88
N ALA A 652 -52.85 0.37 -6.38
CA ALA A 652 -53.70 0.21 -5.20
C ALA A 652 -53.06 0.75 -3.90
N LYS A 653 -51.73 0.75 -3.81
CA LYS A 653 -51.00 1.33 -2.68
C LYS A 653 -50.88 2.85 -2.74
N ILE A 654 -50.98 3.43 -3.94
CA ILE A 654 -50.68 4.85 -4.19
C ILE A 654 -51.96 5.67 -4.38
N LEU A 655 -52.95 5.11 -5.07
CA LEU A 655 -54.19 5.80 -5.43
C LEU A 655 -55.30 5.54 -4.41
N PRO A 656 -56.21 6.51 -4.19
CA PRO A 656 -57.38 6.33 -3.35
C PRO A 656 -58.29 5.23 -3.90
N HIS A 657 -58.93 4.47 -3.01
CA HIS A 657 -59.81 3.35 -3.36
C HIS A 657 -60.94 3.77 -4.32
N GLU A 658 -61.48 4.97 -4.14
CA GLU A 658 -62.57 5.53 -4.94
C GLU A 658 -62.15 5.81 -6.39
N VAL A 659 -60.85 5.93 -6.68
CA VAL A 659 -60.34 6.10 -8.05
C VAL A 659 -60.23 4.73 -8.75
N LEU A 660 -59.87 3.68 -8.01
CA LEU A 660 -59.67 2.32 -8.52
C LEU A 660 -61.01 1.63 -8.86
N GLU A 661 -62.07 1.89 -8.09
CA GLU A 661 -63.41 1.32 -8.32
C GLU A 661 -64.14 1.93 -9.53
N LYS A 662 -63.83 3.18 -9.91
CA LYS A 662 -64.55 3.93 -10.96
C LYS A 662 -64.12 3.55 -12.38
N SER A 663 -63.03 2.83 -12.54
CA SER A 663 -62.45 2.45 -13.83
C SER A 663 -62.87 1.04 -14.25
N ASP A 664 -63.33 0.87 -15.49
CA ASP A 664 -63.79 -0.43 -16.03
C ASP A 664 -62.70 -1.49 -15.99
N GLN A 665 -62.89 -2.53 -15.16
CA GLN A 665 -61.92 -3.61 -14.91
C GLN A 665 -62.08 -4.81 -15.87
N THR A 666 -63.06 -4.79 -16.77
CA THR A 666 -63.34 -5.93 -17.67
C THR A 666 -62.24 -6.16 -18.72
N ASN A 667 -61.44 -5.13 -19.03
CA ASN A 667 -60.21 -5.23 -19.82
C ASN A 667 -59.07 -4.51 -19.10
N GLN A 668 -58.14 -5.28 -18.50
CA GLN A 668 -57.04 -4.73 -17.70
C GLN A 668 -56.13 -3.76 -18.49
N SER A 669 -55.93 -3.95 -19.80
CA SER A 669 -55.16 -3.01 -20.61
C SER A 669 -55.87 -1.65 -20.72
N ASN A 670 -57.17 -1.66 -21.04
CA ASN A 670 -57.98 -0.44 -21.11
C ASN A 670 -58.12 0.24 -19.75
N TYR A 671 -58.23 -0.54 -18.67
CA TYR A 671 -58.22 -0.06 -17.30
C TYR A 671 -56.99 0.81 -17.02
N PHE A 672 -55.78 0.31 -17.27
CA PHE A 672 -54.55 1.07 -17.03
C PHE A 672 -54.41 2.28 -17.94
N LYS A 673 -54.83 2.20 -19.21
CA LYS A 673 -54.82 3.35 -20.12
C LYS A 673 -55.71 4.49 -19.60
N ASN A 674 -56.93 4.16 -19.18
CA ASN A 674 -57.88 5.14 -18.60
C ASN A 674 -57.34 5.75 -17.29
N LEU A 675 -56.63 4.96 -16.48
CA LEU A 675 -56.00 5.42 -15.25
C LEU A 675 -54.87 6.42 -15.55
N ILE A 676 -53.99 6.10 -16.52
CA ILE A 676 -52.95 7.00 -17.01
C ILE A 676 -53.57 8.32 -17.50
N ASP A 677 -54.62 8.26 -18.31
CA ASP A 677 -55.29 9.46 -18.81
C ASP A 677 -55.82 10.35 -17.69
N SER A 678 -56.47 9.74 -16.69
CA SER A 678 -57.01 10.44 -15.53
C SER A 678 -55.91 11.13 -14.71
N ILE A 679 -54.79 10.44 -14.45
CA ILE A 679 -53.63 10.99 -13.73
C ILE A 679 -53.07 12.19 -14.47
N PHE A 680 -52.77 12.05 -15.76
CA PHE A 680 -52.19 13.15 -16.54
C PHE A 680 -53.16 14.33 -16.73
N ALA A 681 -54.48 14.09 -16.76
CA ALA A 681 -55.46 15.18 -16.79
C ALA A 681 -55.41 16.03 -15.52
N VAL A 682 -55.29 15.38 -14.34
CA VAL A 682 -55.13 16.12 -13.06
C VAL A 682 -53.76 16.80 -12.98
N ILE A 683 -52.68 16.16 -13.43
CA ILE A 683 -51.35 16.78 -13.49
C ILE A 683 -51.38 18.06 -14.34
N SER A 684 -52.07 18.04 -15.48
CA SER A 684 -52.24 19.22 -16.34
C SER A 684 -52.97 20.36 -15.62
N GLU A 685 -54.06 20.07 -14.92
CA GLU A 685 -54.79 21.07 -14.12
C GLU A 685 -53.94 21.67 -13.00
N LEU A 686 -53.19 20.84 -12.27
CA LEU A 686 -52.26 21.31 -11.22
C LEU A 686 -51.14 22.16 -11.80
N THR A 687 -50.62 21.80 -12.97
CA THR A 687 -49.60 22.56 -13.69
C THR A 687 -50.12 23.95 -14.08
N ILE A 688 -51.36 24.04 -14.57
CA ILE A 688 -52.00 25.32 -14.91
C ILE A 688 -52.21 26.16 -13.65
N GLU A 689 -52.73 25.57 -12.57
CA GLU A 689 -52.95 26.28 -11.30
C GLU A 689 -51.65 26.86 -10.75
N TYR A 690 -50.57 26.07 -10.82
CA TYR A 690 -49.25 26.47 -10.38
C TYR A 690 -48.66 27.62 -11.20
N ASN A 691 -48.63 27.49 -12.53
CA ASN A 691 -48.06 28.50 -13.41
C ASN A 691 -48.87 29.82 -13.35
N THR A 692 -50.19 29.73 -13.16
CA THR A 692 -51.05 30.91 -12.97
C THR A 692 -50.71 31.64 -11.66
N LYS A 693 -50.47 30.93 -10.56
CA LYS A 693 -50.02 31.54 -9.29
C LYS A 693 -48.69 32.28 -9.47
N ILE A 694 -47.73 31.70 -10.19
CA ILE A 694 -46.43 32.34 -10.45
C ILE A 694 -46.58 33.64 -11.26
N GLU A 695 -47.40 33.63 -12.31
CA GLU A 695 -47.63 34.82 -13.15
C GLU A 695 -48.34 35.94 -12.38
N LEU A 696 -49.28 35.60 -11.50
CA LEU A 696 -49.97 36.57 -10.63
C LEU A 696 -49.02 37.19 -9.59
N THR A 697 -48.13 36.42 -8.98
CA THR A 697 -47.14 36.91 -8.01
C THR A 697 -46.08 37.82 -8.66
N LYS A 698 -45.69 37.55 -9.91
CA LYS A 698 -44.76 38.41 -10.67
C LYS A 698 -45.38 39.75 -11.07
N ASN A 699 -46.66 39.74 -11.46
CA ASN A 699 -47.35 40.95 -11.93
C ASN A 699 -47.83 41.87 -10.78
N ASN A 700 -47.98 41.36 -9.56
CA ASN A 700 -48.48 42.09 -8.40
C ASN A 700 -47.41 42.46 -7.37
N SER A 701 -46.20 42.85 -7.79
CA SER A 701 -45.08 43.26 -6.92
C SER A 701 -45.31 44.55 -6.09
N PHE A 702 -46.57 44.86 -5.74
CA PHE A 702 -46.96 46.06 -4.98
C PHE A 702 -47.94 45.83 -3.81
N ILE A 703 -48.18 44.59 -3.36
CA ILE A 703 -48.94 44.38 -2.11
C ILE A 703 -48.12 43.53 -1.13
N GLU A 704 -47.85 44.16 0.01
CA GLU A 704 -46.98 43.76 1.12
C GLU A 704 -47.36 42.41 1.76
N GLU A 705 -46.32 41.64 2.08
CA GLU A 705 -45.96 40.91 3.31
C GLU A 705 -46.98 40.43 4.38
N THR A 706 -48.30 40.45 4.19
CA THR A 706 -49.22 40.00 5.26
C THR A 706 -49.78 38.58 5.17
N ASP A 707 -49.51 37.79 4.13
CA ASP A 707 -50.08 36.43 3.97
C ASP A 707 -49.06 35.28 3.89
N LYS A 708 -47.89 35.40 4.54
CA LYS A 708 -46.92 34.28 4.68
C LYS A 708 -47.41 33.09 5.51
N LYS A 709 -48.71 32.96 5.83
CA LYS A 709 -49.24 31.93 6.74
C LYS A 709 -50.27 30.95 6.14
N SER A 710 -50.55 30.98 4.84
CA SER A 710 -51.26 29.86 4.19
C SER A 710 -50.86 29.67 2.72
N GLU A 711 -49.59 29.41 2.45
CA GLU A 711 -49.22 28.81 1.16
C GLU A 711 -49.52 27.32 1.23
N SER A 712 -50.69 26.91 0.72
CA SER A 712 -50.92 25.50 0.42
C SER A 712 -49.98 25.08 -0.70
N THR A 713 -48.86 24.47 -0.34
CA THR A 713 -47.97 23.81 -1.29
C THR A 713 -48.79 22.74 -2.02
N LEU A 714 -48.95 22.89 -3.34
CA LEU A 714 -49.62 21.93 -4.21
C LEU A 714 -48.73 20.68 -4.32
N ASP A 715 -48.85 19.81 -3.33
CA ASP A 715 -48.03 18.62 -3.14
C ASP A 715 -48.69 17.36 -3.73
N PHE A 716 -48.08 16.20 -3.46
CA PHE A 716 -48.64 14.91 -3.88
C PHE A 716 -50.05 14.67 -3.29
N ASN A 717 -50.34 15.13 -2.08
CA ASN A 717 -51.66 14.96 -1.48
C ASN A 717 -52.74 15.73 -2.23
N HIS A 718 -52.42 16.94 -2.75
CA HIS A 718 -53.33 17.68 -3.61
C HIS A 718 -53.64 16.96 -4.93
N LEU A 719 -52.66 16.24 -5.51
CA LEU A 719 -52.91 15.36 -6.65
C LEU A 719 -53.90 14.26 -6.30
N LEU A 720 -53.71 13.59 -5.16
CA LEU A 720 -54.62 12.53 -4.70
C LEU A 720 -56.03 13.08 -4.45
N ASP A 721 -56.16 14.24 -3.81
CA ASP A 721 -57.46 14.83 -3.49
C ASP A 721 -58.20 15.31 -4.75
N LYS A 722 -57.50 15.89 -5.74
CA LYS A 722 -58.11 16.21 -7.03
C LYS A 722 -58.56 14.96 -7.78
N LEU A 723 -57.77 13.89 -7.75
CA LEU A 723 -58.14 12.60 -8.34
C LEU A 723 -59.41 12.01 -7.68
N LYS A 724 -59.58 12.12 -6.36
CA LYS A 724 -60.83 11.72 -5.68
C LYS A 724 -62.03 12.55 -6.16
N SER A 725 -61.82 13.86 -6.31
CA SER A 725 -62.87 14.84 -6.62
C SER A 725 -63.38 14.79 -8.06
N LYS A 726 -62.61 14.21 -8.99
CA LYS A 726 -63.09 13.97 -10.35
C LYS A 726 -64.19 12.91 -10.35
N LYS A 727 -65.42 13.37 -10.54
CA LYS A 727 -66.50 12.55 -11.10
C LYS A 727 -66.14 12.28 -12.56
N ALA A 728 -66.17 11.01 -12.96
CA ALA A 728 -66.24 10.66 -14.37
C ALA A 728 -67.51 11.24 -14.99
#